data_AF-A0A2D7JLK5-F1
#
_entry.id   AF-A0A2D7JLK5-F1
#
_cell.length_a   1.000
_cell.length_b   1.000
_cell.length_c   1.000
_cell.angle_alpha   90.00
_cell.angle_beta   90.00
_cell.angle_gamma   90.00
#
_symmetry.space_group_name_H-M   'P 1'
#
loop_
_entity.id
_entity.type
_entity.pdbx_description
1 polymer ?
#
loop_
_entity_poly.entity_id
_entity_poly.type
_entity_poly.pdbx_seq_one_letter_code
_entity_poly.pdbx_strand_id
1 'polypeptide(L)'
;MALQLDNDSFLSGANAPFIAELYERYLDNPILVDESWRAYFDSMQDEVAAIRAEVDGPSWAQSRTQILGQDPNQEAGDGDGKERPAAAVDAATVRAATLDSLRAIMLIRAYRIRGHLHANLDPLGLTPPTPHSELDPESYGFTDADWDRPIFIDNVLGLESATLRQIMDVLRATYCGTIGVEFMHIQDPAQKSWIQRRIEEIRNQTDFTDRGKVTILERLTEAENFEKFLGVKYVGTKRFGLDGCESVIPALEQIVKRGSQMGLEECVVGMAHRGRLNVLCNFMDKPFRAIISEFLGNPSNPEDVGGSGDVKYHMGVSADREFDGNNVHLTLNANPSHLEVVNPVVIGRVRAKQGQRQDTERRKVMGIVIHGDAAFAGQGIVAETFDFSELIGYQTGGTLHVIINNQIGFTTAPKFSRSGPYSTDVAKMVMAPIFHVNADDPEAVVHVSRIATEFRQEFGVDVVIDIIGYRRFGHNEGDEPMFTQPVMYEKISSHPTTRDIYANKLIAEGLLNEDQSAAIRNDHSEMLNREFEAGLSYKPNKADWLEGKWRGMTVAHGDDRRGETAVDLDILQTIGAGLTAVPEGFTINRKLARTLEQKKKMLASGEGFDWAMAEALAFGSLLLEGNPVRLSGQDSGRGTFSHRHSVWFDQKTENRHVPLNNISDKQAIYEVIDSPLSEASVLGFEYGFSQAEPNALIMWEAQFGDFANGAQVIVDQFISSGEAKWLRMSGLVMLLPHGYEGQGPEHSSARVERYLQLCAEDNMQVVNCTDPANFFHVLRRQLHRDFRKPLIVFTPKSLLRHKLCVSSLDKFGPGSSFHRVMYDDEALCPDSEVKRVILCSGKVYYDLFEERAKRGITDVSFLRLEQIYPFPDGPLRKQLSRFPQAEVVWCQEEPENQGAWHFVDRRIEGVLSAVNGVAKRPVYVGRPAAASPATGNGQRHQRELQTFLDAALSVGAHAAKQDAAE
;
A
#
# COMPACT_ATOMS: atom_id res chain seq x y z
N MET A 1 -28.80 1.21 -0.73
CA MET A 1 -29.74 1.42 -1.84
C MET A 1 -29.88 0.07 -2.54
N ALA A 2 -31.07 -0.53 -2.52
CA ALA A 2 -31.27 -1.91 -2.94
C ALA A 2 -31.02 -2.06 -4.46
N LEU A 3 -30.30 -3.12 -4.83
CA LEU A 3 -30.04 -3.54 -6.21
C LEU A 3 -31.36 -3.77 -6.95
N GLN A 4 -31.71 -2.83 -7.82
CA GLN A 4 -32.70 -3.04 -8.87
C GLN A 4 -31.92 -3.66 -10.03
N LEU A 5 -32.01 -4.98 -10.18
CA LEU A 5 -31.53 -5.71 -11.35
C LEU A 5 -32.39 -5.29 -12.55
N ASP A 6 -31.76 -4.82 -13.62
CA ASP A 6 -32.40 -4.60 -14.92
C ASP A 6 -33.00 -5.92 -15.41
N ASN A 7 -34.33 -6.03 -15.36
CA ASN A 7 -35.07 -7.21 -15.82
C ASN A 7 -35.26 -7.26 -17.35
N ASP A 8 -34.78 -6.27 -18.11
CA ASP A 8 -35.07 -6.11 -19.54
C ASP A 8 -33.92 -6.53 -20.47
N SER A 9 -32.87 -7.17 -19.94
CA SER A 9 -31.69 -7.65 -20.71
C SER A 9 -32.02 -8.64 -21.83
N PHE A 10 -33.18 -9.31 -21.76
CA PHE A 10 -33.62 -10.24 -22.81
C PHE A 10 -34.27 -9.53 -24.02
N LEU A 11 -34.62 -8.24 -23.92
CA LEU A 11 -35.25 -7.43 -24.98
C LEU A 11 -34.21 -6.81 -25.94
N SER A 12 -33.21 -7.59 -26.33
CA SER A 12 -32.26 -7.17 -27.37
C SER A 12 -32.81 -7.48 -28.77
N GLY A 13 -32.41 -6.70 -29.78
CA GLY A 13 -32.83 -6.92 -31.18
C GLY A 13 -32.53 -8.32 -31.73
N ALA A 14 -31.58 -9.05 -31.13
CA ALA A 14 -31.28 -10.44 -31.47
C ALA A 14 -32.36 -11.44 -31.02
N ASN A 15 -33.15 -11.12 -29.98
CA ASN A 15 -34.22 -11.97 -29.46
C ASN A 15 -35.61 -11.58 -30.01
N ALA A 16 -35.70 -10.52 -30.82
CA ALA A 16 -36.96 -10.01 -31.35
C ALA A 16 -37.81 -11.07 -32.11
N PRO A 17 -37.23 -11.96 -32.95
CA PRO A 17 -38.02 -12.99 -33.63
C PRO A 17 -38.61 -14.03 -32.66
N PHE A 18 -37.86 -14.40 -31.62
CA PHE A 18 -38.29 -15.37 -30.61
C PHE A 18 -39.39 -14.80 -29.71
N ILE A 19 -39.26 -13.52 -29.33
CA ILE A 19 -40.27 -12.82 -28.52
C ILE A 19 -41.54 -12.59 -29.36
N ALA A 20 -41.42 -12.26 -30.65
CA ALA A 20 -42.55 -12.15 -31.56
C ALA A 20 -43.30 -13.48 -31.73
N GLU A 21 -42.59 -14.61 -31.88
CA GLU A 21 -43.19 -15.95 -31.96
C GLU A 21 -43.89 -16.36 -30.64
N LEU A 22 -43.28 -16.04 -29.50
CA LEU A 22 -43.89 -16.24 -28.17
C LEU A 22 -45.14 -15.38 -27.98
N TYR A 23 -45.12 -14.15 -28.48
CA TYR A 23 -46.25 -13.24 -28.41
C TYR A 23 -47.40 -13.68 -29.33
N GLU A 24 -47.13 -14.14 -30.55
CA GLU A 24 -48.15 -14.73 -31.44
C GLU A 24 -48.82 -15.95 -30.79
N ARG A 25 -48.04 -16.83 -30.14
CA ARG A 25 -48.60 -17.97 -29.39
C ARG A 25 -49.45 -17.54 -28.19
N TYR A 26 -49.05 -16.46 -27.52
CA TYR A 26 -49.84 -15.87 -26.43
C TYR A 26 -51.16 -15.28 -26.94
N LEU A 27 -51.16 -14.60 -28.09
CA LEU A 27 -52.36 -14.06 -28.74
C LEU A 27 -53.33 -15.17 -29.21
N ASP A 28 -52.79 -16.28 -29.71
CA ASP A 28 -53.59 -17.45 -30.11
C ASP A 28 -54.19 -18.17 -28.91
N ASN A 29 -53.40 -18.45 -27.87
CA ASN A 29 -53.87 -19.01 -26.61
C ASN A 29 -52.85 -18.76 -25.48
N PRO A 30 -53.17 -17.94 -24.46
CA PRO A 30 -52.25 -17.62 -23.37
C PRO A 30 -51.69 -18.84 -22.62
N ILE A 31 -52.41 -19.97 -22.62
CA ILE A 31 -51.99 -21.22 -21.96
C ILE A 31 -50.80 -21.88 -22.65
N LEU A 32 -50.55 -21.57 -23.93
CA LEU A 32 -49.43 -22.12 -24.71
C LEU A 32 -48.08 -21.47 -24.40
N VAL A 33 -48.08 -20.46 -23.52
CA VAL A 33 -46.91 -19.71 -23.10
C VAL A 33 -46.73 -19.85 -21.60
N ASP A 34 -45.47 -19.96 -21.16
CA ASP A 34 -45.09 -20.10 -19.75
C ASP A 34 -45.62 -18.94 -18.90
N GLU A 35 -45.90 -19.19 -17.61
CA GLU A 35 -46.53 -18.24 -16.69
C GLU A 35 -45.75 -16.92 -16.56
N SER A 36 -44.41 -17.00 -16.60
CA SER A 36 -43.54 -15.81 -16.55
C SER A 36 -43.72 -14.89 -17.77
N TRP A 37 -43.85 -15.46 -18.96
CA TRP A 37 -44.08 -14.76 -20.21
C TRP A 37 -45.53 -14.27 -20.35
N ARG A 38 -46.49 -15.03 -19.82
CA ARG A 38 -47.90 -14.61 -19.79
C ARG A 38 -48.07 -13.37 -18.92
N ALA A 39 -47.49 -13.35 -17.71
CA ALA A 39 -47.51 -12.20 -16.82
C ALA A 39 -46.82 -10.97 -17.45
N TYR A 40 -45.73 -11.18 -18.20
CA TYR A 40 -45.06 -10.13 -18.95
C TYR A 40 -45.94 -9.55 -20.07
N PHE A 41 -46.55 -10.38 -20.93
CA PHE A 41 -47.42 -9.91 -22.00
C PHE A 41 -48.75 -9.32 -21.51
N ASP A 42 -49.31 -9.83 -20.41
CA ASP A 42 -50.48 -9.24 -19.74
C ASP A 42 -50.15 -7.81 -19.24
N SER A 43 -48.91 -7.56 -18.81
CA SER A 43 -48.47 -6.24 -18.34
C SER A 43 -48.28 -5.19 -19.46
N MET A 44 -48.28 -5.60 -20.73
CA MET A 44 -48.00 -4.77 -21.90
C MET A 44 -49.23 -4.48 -22.79
N GLN A 45 -50.44 -4.91 -22.41
CA GLN A 45 -51.63 -4.86 -23.29
C GLN A 45 -51.97 -3.48 -23.87
N ASP A 46 -51.62 -2.38 -23.19
CA ASP A 46 -51.92 -1.02 -23.66
C ASP A 46 -50.85 -0.42 -24.60
N GLU A 47 -49.62 -0.96 -24.66
CA GLU A 47 -48.51 -0.40 -25.46
C GLU A 47 -48.35 -1.08 -26.84
N VAL A 48 -48.84 -2.31 -27.02
CA VAL A 48 -48.64 -3.07 -28.27
C VAL A 48 -49.50 -2.55 -29.44
N ALA A 49 -50.65 -1.92 -29.17
CA ALA A 49 -51.46 -1.27 -30.21
C ALA A 49 -50.76 -0.06 -30.85
N ALA A 50 -49.87 0.61 -30.10
CA ALA A 50 -49.07 1.73 -30.59
C ALA A 50 -47.88 1.25 -31.44
N ILE A 51 -47.22 0.16 -31.04
CA ILE A 51 -46.07 -0.42 -31.75
C ILE A 51 -46.47 -0.95 -33.13
N ARG A 52 -47.67 -1.56 -33.25
CA ARG A 52 -48.17 -2.05 -34.55
C ARG A 52 -48.43 -0.92 -35.55
N ALA A 53 -48.84 0.26 -35.08
CA ALA A 53 -49.02 1.46 -35.91
C ALA A 53 -47.69 2.11 -36.34
N GLU A 54 -46.60 1.87 -35.60
CA GLU A 54 -45.25 2.36 -35.91
C GLU A 54 -44.51 1.44 -36.89
N VAL A 55 -44.75 0.12 -36.82
CA VAL A 55 -44.15 -0.89 -37.71
C VAL A 55 -44.76 -0.88 -39.11
N ASP A 56 -46.06 -0.63 -39.24
CA ASP A 56 -46.73 -0.67 -40.56
C ASP A 56 -46.47 0.58 -41.43
N GLY A 57 -46.04 1.70 -40.83
CA GLY A 57 -45.72 2.95 -41.55
C GLY A 57 -46.88 3.53 -42.40
N PRO A 58 -46.77 4.79 -42.87
CA PRO A 58 -47.78 5.36 -43.76
C PRO A 58 -47.74 4.71 -45.15
N SER A 59 -48.92 4.47 -45.73
CA SER A 59 -49.18 3.68 -46.96
C SER A 59 -48.48 4.12 -48.26
N TRP A 60 -47.64 5.15 -48.21
CA TRP A 60 -46.88 5.70 -49.33
C TRP A 60 -45.35 5.63 -49.14
N ALA A 61 -44.84 5.07 -48.05
CA ALA A 61 -43.41 4.86 -47.83
C ALA A 61 -42.92 3.57 -48.51
N GLN A 62 -41.95 3.67 -49.43
CA GLN A 62 -41.31 2.51 -50.06
C GLN A 62 -40.40 1.76 -49.07
N SER A 63 -40.70 0.48 -48.84
CA SER A 63 -39.87 -0.46 -48.08
C SER A 63 -38.47 -0.61 -48.68
N ARG A 64 -37.43 -0.49 -47.85
CA ARG A 64 -36.04 -0.85 -48.16
C ARG A 64 -35.65 -2.11 -47.40
N THR A 65 -36.01 -3.26 -47.94
CA THR A 65 -35.33 -4.54 -47.71
C THR A 65 -35.33 -5.32 -49.01
N GLN A 66 -34.22 -5.25 -49.75
CA GLN A 66 -33.97 -6.12 -50.90
C GLN A 66 -33.52 -7.49 -50.38
N ILE A 67 -34.35 -8.50 -50.63
CA ILE A 67 -33.95 -9.90 -50.64
C ILE A 67 -33.13 -10.10 -51.94
N LEU A 68 -31.89 -10.59 -51.82
CA LEU A 68 -31.11 -11.01 -52.98
C LEU A 68 -31.82 -12.17 -53.69
N GLY A 69 -32.24 -11.96 -54.94
CA GLY A 69 -32.63 -13.05 -55.84
C GLY A 69 -33.93 -12.91 -56.65
N GLN A 70 -34.55 -11.73 -56.76
CA GLN A 70 -35.68 -11.52 -57.69
C GLN A 70 -35.56 -10.22 -58.47
N ASP A 71 -35.33 -10.34 -59.78
CA ASP A 71 -35.53 -9.27 -60.75
C ASP A 71 -36.97 -9.40 -61.31
N PRO A 72 -37.88 -8.42 -61.10
CA PRO A 72 -39.27 -8.51 -61.55
C PRO A 72 -39.51 -8.14 -63.01
N ASN A 73 -38.47 -7.94 -63.84
CA ASN A 73 -38.63 -7.59 -65.25
C ASN A 73 -37.75 -8.48 -66.18
N GLN A 74 -38.10 -9.75 -66.29
CA GLN A 74 -37.82 -10.53 -67.51
C GLN A 74 -39.08 -11.26 -67.95
N GLU A 75 -39.64 -10.77 -69.06
CA GLU A 75 -40.70 -11.42 -69.81
C GLU A 75 -40.22 -12.75 -70.39
N ALA A 76 -41.20 -13.65 -70.53
CA ALA A 76 -41.09 -15.04 -70.93
C ALA A 76 -40.22 -15.31 -72.17
N GLY A 77 -39.35 -16.31 -72.05
CA GLY A 77 -38.76 -17.06 -73.16
C GLY A 77 -38.78 -18.55 -72.84
N ASP A 78 -39.57 -19.32 -73.58
CA ASP A 78 -39.71 -20.78 -73.47
C ASP A 78 -38.36 -21.51 -73.51
N GLY A 79 -38.15 -22.43 -72.57
CA GLY A 79 -36.97 -23.30 -72.54
C GLY A 79 -37.08 -24.41 -71.49
N ASP A 80 -37.42 -25.61 -71.96
CA ASP A 80 -37.48 -26.88 -71.23
C ASP A 80 -36.29 -27.10 -70.27
N GLY A 81 -36.56 -27.25 -68.97
CA GLY A 81 -35.54 -27.59 -67.98
C GLY A 81 -36.14 -27.89 -66.61
N LYS A 82 -36.16 -29.16 -66.21
CA LYS A 82 -36.58 -29.62 -64.88
C LYS A 82 -35.72 -28.99 -63.77
N GLU A 83 -36.19 -27.92 -63.14
CA GLU A 83 -35.70 -27.51 -61.82
C GLU A 83 -36.48 -28.22 -60.72
N ARG A 84 -35.76 -29.01 -59.91
CA ARG A 84 -36.25 -29.54 -58.64
C ARG A 84 -36.46 -28.36 -57.68
N PRO A 85 -37.57 -28.30 -56.92
CA PRO A 85 -37.72 -27.28 -55.89
C PRO A 85 -36.62 -27.47 -54.83
N ALA A 86 -35.91 -26.38 -54.51
CA ALA A 86 -35.03 -26.33 -53.35
C ALA A 86 -35.84 -26.72 -52.11
N ALA A 87 -35.37 -27.74 -51.39
CA ALA A 87 -36.02 -28.20 -50.17
C ALA A 87 -36.09 -27.02 -49.17
N ALA A 88 -37.31 -26.69 -48.73
CA ALA A 88 -37.48 -25.79 -47.59
C ALA A 88 -36.72 -26.38 -46.40
N VAL A 89 -35.79 -25.61 -45.83
CA VAL A 89 -35.05 -26.03 -44.64
C VAL A 89 -36.07 -26.18 -43.50
N ASP A 90 -36.14 -27.37 -42.92
CA ASP A 90 -37.05 -27.70 -41.84
C ASP A 90 -36.76 -26.84 -40.59
N ALA A 91 -37.80 -26.21 -40.03
CA ALA A 91 -37.69 -25.32 -38.87
C ALA A 91 -37.12 -26.03 -37.63
N ALA A 92 -37.35 -27.34 -37.48
CA ALA A 92 -36.76 -28.12 -36.40
C ALA A 92 -35.24 -28.28 -36.56
N THR A 93 -34.76 -28.40 -37.80
CA THR A 93 -33.32 -28.47 -38.13
C THR A 93 -32.62 -27.14 -37.83
N VAL A 94 -33.22 -26.00 -38.19
CA VAL A 94 -32.69 -24.67 -37.86
C VAL A 94 -32.65 -24.47 -36.34
N ARG A 95 -33.73 -24.83 -35.64
CA ARG A 95 -33.79 -24.73 -34.17
C ARG A 95 -32.73 -25.58 -33.48
N ALA A 96 -32.49 -26.80 -33.95
CA ALA A 96 -31.45 -27.67 -33.43
C ALA A 96 -30.05 -27.04 -33.60
N ALA A 97 -29.72 -26.59 -34.82
CA ALA A 97 -28.44 -25.93 -35.10
C ALA A 97 -28.22 -24.67 -34.25
N THR A 98 -29.26 -23.85 -34.05
CA THR A 98 -29.19 -22.68 -33.15
C THR A 98 -28.96 -23.09 -31.70
N LEU A 99 -29.68 -24.09 -31.19
CA LEU A 99 -29.50 -24.59 -29.83
C LEU A 99 -28.09 -25.14 -29.60
N ASP A 100 -27.53 -25.86 -30.56
CA ASP A 100 -26.18 -26.40 -30.49
C ASP A 100 -25.13 -25.29 -30.44
N SER A 101 -25.30 -24.27 -31.28
CA SER A 101 -24.42 -23.10 -31.30
C SER A 101 -24.45 -22.35 -29.96
N LEU A 102 -25.66 -22.12 -29.39
CA LEU A 102 -25.83 -21.49 -28.08
C LEU A 102 -25.17 -22.31 -26.96
N ARG A 103 -25.40 -23.64 -26.95
CA ARG A 103 -24.81 -24.57 -25.97
C ARG A 103 -23.29 -24.60 -26.05
N ALA A 104 -22.74 -24.65 -27.26
CA ALA A 104 -21.29 -24.60 -27.49
C ALA A 104 -20.69 -23.27 -27.00
N ILE A 105 -21.32 -22.14 -27.29
CA ILE A 105 -20.86 -20.82 -26.83
C ILE A 105 -20.95 -20.70 -25.29
N MET A 106 -22.01 -21.24 -24.67
CA MET A 106 -22.13 -21.29 -23.21
C MET A 106 -21.02 -22.14 -22.56
N LEU A 107 -20.71 -23.30 -23.15
CA LEU A 107 -19.60 -24.16 -22.71
C LEU A 107 -18.25 -23.44 -22.84
N ILE A 108 -17.98 -22.78 -23.97
CA ILE A 108 -16.77 -21.96 -24.16
C ILE A 108 -16.66 -20.89 -23.07
N ARG A 109 -17.77 -20.17 -22.81
CA ARG A 109 -17.82 -19.16 -21.75
C ARG A 109 -17.55 -19.76 -20.37
N ALA A 110 -18.06 -20.96 -20.09
CA ALA A 110 -17.82 -21.63 -18.82
C ALA A 110 -16.33 -21.96 -18.62
N TYR A 111 -15.62 -22.39 -19.66
CA TYR A 111 -14.17 -22.61 -19.60
C TYR A 111 -13.38 -21.31 -19.39
N ARG A 112 -13.80 -20.19 -20.01
CA ARG A 112 -13.20 -18.87 -19.73
C ARG A 112 -13.34 -18.44 -18.27
N ILE A 113 -14.45 -18.79 -17.62
CA ILE A 113 -14.73 -18.42 -16.23
C ILE A 113 -14.10 -19.40 -15.24
N ARG A 114 -14.15 -20.71 -15.52
CA ARG A 114 -13.88 -21.77 -14.54
C ARG A 114 -12.83 -22.78 -14.96
N GLY A 115 -12.31 -22.72 -16.19
CA GLY A 115 -11.36 -23.70 -16.72
C GLY A 115 -10.09 -23.81 -15.86
N HIS A 116 -9.70 -22.72 -15.20
CA HIS A 116 -8.61 -22.70 -14.22
C HIS A 116 -8.78 -23.69 -13.05
N LEU A 117 -10.02 -24.09 -12.70
CA LEU A 117 -10.29 -25.11 -11.68
C LEU A 117 -9.92 -26.52 -12.14
N HIS A 118 -9.79 -26.74 -13.45
CA HIS A 118 -9.36 -28.00 -14.08
C HIS A 118 -7.91 -27.96 -14.57
N ALA A 119 -7.21 -26.85 -14.37
CA ALA A 119 -5.80 -26.72 -14.75
C ALA A 119 -4.89 -27.61 -13.88
N ASN A 120 -3.83 -28.14 -14.49
CA ASN A 120 -2.81 -28.96 -13.85
C ASN A 120 -1.79 -28.10 -13.10
N LEU A 121 -2.25 -27.49 -12.00
CA LEU A 121 -1.51 -26.48 -11.26
C LEU A 121 -0.63 -27.04 -10.12
N ASP A 122 -1.03 -28.15 -9.51
CA ASP A 122 -0.33 -28.72 -8.35
C ASP A 122 0.80 -29.68 -8.81
N PRO A 123 2.09 -29.32 -8.65
CA PRO A 123 3.20 -30.19 -9.02
C PRO A 123 3.22 -31.52 -8.25
N LEU A 124 2.63 -31.55 -7.05
CA LEU A 124 2.59 -32.76 -6.22
C LEU A 124 1.41 -33.67 -6.57
N GLY A 125 0.40 -33.19 -7.30
CA GLY A 125 -0.81 -33.93 -7.64
C GLY A 125 -1.54 -34.49 -6.41
N LEU A 126 -1.52 -33.76 -5.28
CA LEU A 126 -2.14 -34.18 -4.02
C LEU A 126 -3.66 -33.96 -4.04
N THR A 127 -4.11 -32.94 -4.77
CA THR A 127 -5.53 -32.63 -4.90
C THR A 127 -6.10 -33.35 -6.12
N PRO A 128 -7.05 -34.28 -5.96
CA PRO A 128 -7.67 -34.93 -7.11
C PRO A 128 -8.49 -33.93 -7.92
N PRO A 129 -8.50 -34.04 -9.27
CA PRO A 129 -9.39 -33.25 -10.10
C PRO A 129 -10.84 -33.43 -9.65
N THR A 130 -11.51 -32.33 -9.32
CA THR A 130 -12.92 -32.38 -8.92
C THR A 130 -13.79 -32.16 -10.16
N PRO A 131 -14.73 -33.07 -10.47
CA PRO A 131 -15.67 -32.85 -11.56
C PRO A 131 -16.42 -31.52 -11.37
N HIS A 132 -16.52 -30.73 -12.42
CA HIS A 132 -17.26 -29.48 -12.42
C HIS A 132 -18.33 -29.55 -13.51
N SER A 133 -19.60 -29.60 -13.11
CA SER A 133 -20.73 -29.79 -14.05
C SER A 133 -20.73 -28.74 -15.16
N GLU A 134 -20.46 -27.47 -14.84
CA GLU A 134 -20.39 -26.39 -15.84
C GLU A 134 -19.27 -26.57 -16.90
N LEU A 135 -18.29 -27.45 -16.68
CA LEU A 135 -17.21 -27.75 -17.65
C LEU A 135 -17.44 -29.06 -18.42
N ASP A 136 -18.52 -29.77 -18.11
CA ASP A 136 -18.92 -31.02 -18.75
C ASP A 136 -19.88 -30.74 -19.92
N PRO A 137 -19.55 -31.14 -21.16
CA PRO A 137 -20.47 -31.02 -22.29
C PRO A 137 -21.85 -31.65 -22.05
N GLU A 138 -21.94 -32.74 -21.27
CA GLU A 138 -23.22 -33.40 -20.97
C GLU A 138 -24.19 -32.47 -20.24
N SER A 139 -23.68 -31.56 -19.40
CA SER A 139 -24.51 -30.58 -18.68
C SER A 139 -25.19 -29.57 -19.61
N TYR A 140 -24.72 -29.44 -20.85
CA TYR A 140 -25.32 -28.60 -21.89
C TYR A 140 -26.19 -29.40 -22.87
N GLY A 141 -26.33 -30.71 -22.66
CA GLY A 141 -27.16 -31.60 -23.47
C GLY A 141 -26.45 -32.17 -24.70
N PHE A 142 -25.12 -32.17 -24.72
CA PHE A 142 -24.33 -32.93 -25.68
C PHE A 142 -24.20 -34.38 -25.23
N THR A 143 -24.26 -35.30 -26.19
CA THR A 143 -24.13 -36.75 -25.98
C THR A 143 -22.94 -37.29 -26.76
N ASP A 144 -22.61 -38.58 -26.58
CA ASP A 144 -21.55 -39.25 -27.35
C ASP A 144 -21.73 -39.14 -28.87
N ALA A 145 -22.96 -38.99 -29.36
CA ALA A 145 -23.25 -38.83 -30.79
C ALA A 145 -22.91 -37.44 -31.35
N ASP A 146 -22.70 -36.43 -30.50
CA ASP A 146 -22.53 -35.03 -30.90
C ASP A 146 -21.07 -34.62 -31.12
N TRP A 147 -20.10 -35.49 -30.81
CA TRP A 147 -18.69 -35.11 -30.73
C TRP A 147 -18.04 -34.67 -32.04
N ASP A 148 -18.48 -35.24 -33.16
CA ASP A 148 -17.80 -35.14 -34.45
C ASP A 148 -18.62 -34.36 -35.50
N ARG A 149 -19.79 -33.81 -35.14
CA ARG A 149 -20.58 -32.97 -36.05
C ARG A 149 -20.13 -31.50 -36.00
N PRO A 150 -20.13 -30.78 -37.13
CA PRO A 150 -19.82 -29.34 -37.13
C PRO A 150 -20.89 -28.53 -36.40
N ILE A 151 -20.45 -27.63 -35.53
CA ILE A 151 -21.27 -26.64 -34.83
C ILE A 151 -20.77 -25.25 -35.24
N PHE A 152 -21.68 -24.38 -35.66
CA PHE A 152 -21.35 -22.99 -35.97
C PHE A 152 -21.06 -22.23 -34.66
N ILE A 153 -19.91 -21.57 -34.56
CA ILE A 153 -19.52 -20.85 -33.34
C ILE A 153 -19.06 -19.41 -33.63
N ASP A 154 -19.31 -18.90 -34.84
CA ASP A 154 -19.10 -17.50 -35.22
C ASP A 154 -17.70 -16.95 -34.83
N ASN A 155 -16.64 -17.70 -35.15
CA ASN A 155 -15.25 -17.29 -34.90
C ASN A 155 -14.89 -17.08 -33.42
N VAL A 156 -15.70 -17.53 -32.46
CA VAL A 156 -15.47 -17.35 -31.01
C VAL A 156 -14.18 -18.02 -30.50
N LEU A 157 -13.57 -18.93 -31.28
CA LEU A 157 -12.25 -19.54 -31.06
C LEU A 157 -11.33 -19.39 -32.29
N GLY A 158 -11.56 -18.38 -33.14
CA GLY A 158 -10.90 -18.25 -34.44
C GLY A 158 -11.37 -19.29 -35.48
N LEU A 159 -12.49 -19.97 -35.22
CA LEU A 159 -13.08 -20.98 -36.08
C LEU A 159 -14.53 -20.61 -36.38
N GLU A 160 -14.91 -20.56 -37.66
CA GLU A 160 -16.30 -20.28 -38.07
C GLU A 160 -17.25 -21.42 -37.62
N SER A 161 -16.82 -22.66 -37.81
CA SER A 161 -17.49 -23.87 -37.30
C SER A 161 -16.45 -24.85 -36.77
N ALA A 162 -16.80 -25.59 -35.73
CA ALA A 162 -15.93 -26.57 -35.09
C ALA A 162 -16.73 -27.78 -34.60
N THR A 163 -16.12 -28.96 -34.55
CA THR A 163 -16.71 -30.10 -33.84
C THR A 163 -16.55 -29.92 -32.34
N LEU A 164 -17.42 -30.55 -31.53
CA LEU A 164 -17.28 -30.51 -30.07
C LEU A 164 -15.91 -31.03 -29.61
N ARG A 165 -15.34 -32.03 -30.31
CA ARG A 165 -13.95 -32.49 -30.09
C ARG A 165 -12.95 -31.36 -30.24
N GLN A 166 -13.00 -30.61 -31.35
CA GLN A 166 -12.10 -29.49 -31.59
C GLN A 166 -12.28 -28.38 -30.55
N ILE A 167 -13.53 -28.08 -30.19
CA ILE A 167 -13.85 -27.09 -29.14
C ILE A 167 -13.19 -27.52 -27.82
N MET A 168 -13.44 -28.75 -27.38
CA MET A 168 -12.89 -29.26 -26.12
C MET A 168 -11.36 -29.34 -26.11
N ASP A 169 -10.74 -29.70 -27.24
CA ASP A 169 -9.27 -29.71 -27.37
C ASP A 169 -8.69 -28.30 -27.21
N VAL A 170 -9.28 -27.29 -27.87
CA VAL A 170 -8.85 -25.88 -27.74
C VAL A 170 -9.06 -25.37 -26.31
N LEU A 171 -10.23 -25.63 -25.72
CA LEU A 171 -10.56 -25.16 -24.38
C LEU A 171 -9.64 -25.78 -23.32
N ARG A 172 -9.40 -27.10 -23.39
CA ARG A 172 -8.50 -27.78 -22.46
C ARG A 172 -7.04 -27.35 -22.63
N ALA A 173 -6.57 -27.19 -23.87
CA ALA A 173 -5.21 -26.72 -24.13
C ALA A 173 -4.96 -25.29 -23.62
N THR A 174 -5.96 -24.42 -23.71
CA THR A 174 -5.85 -23.01 -23.35
C THR A 174 -6.05 -22.77 -21.85
N TYR A 175 -7.08 -23.38 -21.25
CA TYR A 175 -7.55 -23.05 -19.90
C TYR A 175 -7.26 -24.11 -18.83
N CYS A 176 -6.87 -25.33 -19.24
CA CYS A 176 -6.70 -26.47 -18.33
C CYS A 176 -5.29 -27.10 -18.41
N GLY A 177 -4.33 -26.41 -19.01
CA GLY A 177 -2.93 -26.83 -19.06
C GLY A 177 -2.21 -26.63 -17.71
N THR A 178 -0.92 -26.35 -17.75
CA THR A 178 -0.12 -25.96 -16.56
C THR A 178 -0.33 -24.49 -16.15
N ILE A 179 -1.23 -23.78 -16.84
CA ILE A 179 -1.63 -22.40 -16.57
C ILE A 179 -3.15 -22.34 -16.41
N GLY A 180 -3.61 -21.68 -15.35
CA GLY A 180 -5.00 -21.29 -15.14
C GLY A 180 -5.11 -19.77 -15.07
N VAL A 181 -6.11 -19.19 -15.72
CA VAL A 181 -6.26 -17.72 -15.78
C VAL A 181 -7.63 -17.32 -15.25
N GLU A 182 -7.65 -16.44 -14.25
CA GLU A 182 -8.86 -15.78 -13.77
C GLU A 182 -8.87 -14.33 -14.26
N PHE A 183 -9.77 -14.03 -15.20
CA PHE A 183 -9.89 -12.67 -15.78
C PHE A 183 -11.34 -12.25 -16.05
N MET A 184 -12.31 -13.16 -15.99
CA MET A 184 -13.70 -12.85 -16.33
C MET A 184 -14.40 -11.99 -15.26
N HIS A 185 -13.85 -11.87 -14.05
CA HIS A 185 -14.32 -10.95 -13.00
C HIS A 185 -13.99 -9.48 -13.29
N ILE A 186 -13.07 -9.21 -14.21
CA ILE A 186 -12.69 -7.87 -14.64
C ILE A 186 -13.90 -7.18 -15.30
N GLN A 187 -14.19 -5.94 -14.92
CA GLN A 187 -15.31 -5.20 -15.53
C GLN A 187 -14.93 -4.55 -16.86
N ASP A 188 -13.69 -4.03 -16.97
CA ASP A 188 -13.15 -3.41 -18.18
C ASP A 188 -13.16 -4.40 -19.38
N PRO A 189 -13.95 -4.12 -20.45
CA PRO A 189 -14.02 -4.97 -21.63
C PRO A 189 -12.72 -5.05 -22.43
N ALA A 190 -11.92 -3.97 -22.46
CA ALA A 190 -10.66 -3.92 -23.19
C ALA A 190 -9.63 -4.83 -22.52
N GLN A 191 -9.54 -4.79 -21.19
CA GLN A 191 -8.68 -5.69 -20.41
C GLN A 191 -9.05 -7.16 -20.60
N LYS A 192 -10.35 -7.51 -20.49
CA LYS A 192 -10.83 -8.88 -20.73
C LYS A 192 -10.50 -9.36 -22.14
N SER A 193 -10.81 -8.56 -23.15
CA SER A 193 -10.60 -8.91 -24.56
C SER A 193 -9.11 -9.00 -24.90
N TRP A 194 -8.26 -8.20 -24.23
CA TRP A 194 -6.82 -8.28 -24.39
C TRP A 194 -6.29 -9.61 -23.85
N ILE A 195 -6.66 -10.00 -22.62
CA ILE A 195 -6.23 -11.26 -22.02
C ILE A 195 -6.73 -12.43 -22.88
N GLN A 196 -8.01 -12.42 -23.23
CA GLN A 196 -8.63 -13.46 -24.04
C GLN A 196 -7.86 -13.66 -25.36
N ARG A 197 -7.62 -12.61 -26.14
CA ARG A 197 -6.85 -12.72 -27.40
C ARG A 197 -5.44 -13.24 -27.14
N ARG A 198 -4.77 -12.70 -26.12
CA ARG A 198 -3.38 -13.03 -25.81
C ARG A 198 -3.19 -14.51 -25.49
N ILE A 199 -4.16 -15.14 -24.84
CA ILE A 199 -4.10 -16.57 -24.47
C ILE A 199 -4.73 -17.48 -25.52
N GLU A 200 -5.87 -17.14 -26.13
CA GLU A 200 -6.57 -18.04 -27.05
C GLU A 200 -5.84 -18.21 -28.40
N GLU A 201 -5.20 -17.16 -28.93
CA GLU A 201 -4.53 -17.19 -30.24
C GLU A 201 -3.39 -18.22 -30.32
N ILE A 202 -2.69 -18.43 -29.20
CA ILE A 202 -1.52 -19.31 -29.08
C ILE A 202 -1.80 -20.50 -28.16
N ARG A 203 -3.07 -20.72 -27.81
CA ARG A 203 -3.50 -21.77 -26.87
C ARG A 203 -2.73 -21.72 -25.54
N ASN A 204 -2.44 -20.50 -25.09
CA ASN A 204 -1.74 -20.16 -23.86
C ASN A 204 -0.35 -20.80 -23.73
N GLN A 205 0.35 -20.97 -24.85
CA GLN A 205 1.68 -21.57 -24.92
C GLN A 205 2.61 -20.69 -25.76
N THR A 206 3.91 -20.73 -25.50
CA THR A 206 4.91 -19.99 -26.29
C THR A 206 6.03 -20.90 -26.71
N ASP A 207 6.36 -20.82 -28.00
CA ASP A 207 7.55 -21.44 -28.53
C ASP A 207 8.77 -20.62 -28.15
N PHE A 208 9.57 -21.18 -27.24
CA PHE A 208 10.85 -20.61 -26.86
C PHE A 208 11.95 -21.01 -27.85
N THR A 209 12.82 -20.06 -28.18
CA THR A 209 14.07 -20.36 -28.89
C THR A 209 14.93 -21.32 -28.07
N ASP A 210 15.72 -22.15 -28.75
CA ASP A 210 16.73 -23.05 -28.15
C ASP A 210 17.58 -22.36 -27.08
N ARG A 211 18.14 -21.17 -27.38
CA ARG A 211 18.93 -20.41 -26.40
C ARG A 211 18.10 -20.01 -25.19
N GLY A 212 16.87 -19.54 -25.42
CA GLY A 212 15.91 -19.22 -24.36
C GLY A 212 15.67 -20.41 -23.43
N LYS A 213 15.41 -21.60 -23.99
CA LYS A 213 15.22 -22.83 -23.21
C LYS A 213 16.44 -23.16 -22.37
N VAL A 214 17.65 -23.10 -22.92
CA VAL A 214 18.90 -23.31 -22.18
C VAL A 214 19.10 -22.25 -21.10
N THR A 215 18.76 -20.98 -21.35
CA THR A 215 18.87 -19.91 -20.34
C THR A 215 17.94 -20.13 -19.15
N ILE A 216 16.70 -20.62 -19.33
CA ILE A 216 15.87 -20.92 -18.14
C ILE A 216 16.49 -22.08 -17.35
N LEU A 217 17.09 -23.09 -18.00
CA LEU A 217 17.81 -24.17 -17.31
C LEU A 217 19.03 -23.63 -16.52
N GLU A 218 19.77 -22.68 -17.08
CA GLU A 218 20.89 -22.00 -16.39
C GLU A 218 20.38 -21.29 -15.13
N ARG A 219 19.31 -20.48 -15.23
CA ARG A 219 18.73 -19.78 -14.07
C ARG A 219 18.19 -20.74 -12.99
N LEU A 220 17.54 -21.84 -13.40
CA LEU A 220 17.10 -22.89 -12.47
C LEU A 220 18.28 -23.58 -11.78
N THR A 221 19.37 -23.80 -12.53
CA THR A 221 20.59 -24.43 -11.99
C THR A 221 21.28 -23.50 -10.99
N GLU A 222 21.35 -22.20 -11.27
CA GLU A 222 21.87 -21.21 -10.32
C GLU A 222 21.04 -21.17 -9.03
N ALA A 223 19.71 -21.15 -9.16
CA ALA A 223 18.79 -21.16 -8.02
C ALA A 223 18.95 -22.43 -7.16
N GLU A 224 18.92 -23.61 -7.78
CA GLU A 224 19.03 -24.90 -7.06
C GLU A 224 20.42 -25.10 -6.44
N ASN A 225 21.49 -24.87 -7.21
CA ASN A 225 22.85 -25.09 -6.73
C ASN A 225 23.20 -24.15 -5.57
N PHE A 226 22.71 -22.91 -5.59
CA PHE A 226 22.88 -21.98 -4.49
C PHE A 226 22.35 -22.55 -3.16
N GLU A 227 21.12 -23.08 -3.17
CA GLU A 227 20.51 -23.66 -1.98
C GLU A 227 21.23 -24.92 -1.50
N LYS A 228 21.56 -25.82 -2.44
CA LYS A 228 22.32 -27.04 -2.15
C LYS A 228 23.70 -26.71 -1.55
N PHE A 229 24.38 -25.71 -2.10
CA PHE A 229 25.69 -25.28 -1.62
C PHE A 229 25.62 -24.76 -0.18
N LEU A 230 24.65 -23.88 0.13
CA LEU A 230 24.45 -23.39 1.49
C LEU A 230 24.04 -24.52 2.44
N GLY A 231 23.21 -25.46 1.99
CA GLY A 231 22.82 -26.64 2.77
C GLY A 231 24.01 -27.52 3.18
N VAL A 232 25.03 -27.63 2.31
CA VAL A 232 26.26 -28.37 2.61
C VAL A 232 27.22 -27.57 3.51
N LYS A 233 27.45 -26.29 3.21
CA LYS A 233 28.43 -25.47 3.93
C LYS A 233 27.95 -24.98 5.31
N TYR A 234 26.65 -24.77 5.47
CA TYR A 234 26.05 -24.22 6.70
C TYR A 234 24.91 -25.10 7.22
N VAL A 235 25.23 -26.37 7.49
CA VAL A 235 24.29 -27.35 8.06
C VAL A 235 23.62 -26.79 9.32
N GLY A 236 22.29 -26.86 9.40
CA GLY A 236 21.50 -26.39 10.54
C GLY A 236 21.28 -24.87 10.61
N THR A 237 21.85 -24.08 9.69
CA THR A 237 21.56 -22.64 9.61
C THR A 237 20.27 -22.40 8.85
N LYS A 238 19.34 -21.66 9.46
CA LYS A 238 18.08 -21.27 8.81
C LYS A 238 18.35 -20.34 7.63
N ARG A 239 17.93 -20.73 6.43
CA ARG A 239 18.08 -19.93 5.21
C ARG A 239 16.76 -19.62 4.52
N PHE A 240 15.70 -20.39 4.79
CA PHE A 240 14.38 -20.26 4.15
C PHE A 240 14.46 -20.39 2.64
N GLY A 241 15.07 -21.48 2.18
CA GLY A 241 15.45 -21.69 0.77
C GLY A 241 14.28 -21.69 -0.21
N LEU A 242 14.61 -21.45 -1.48
CA LEU A 242 13.65 -21.47 -2.60
C LEU A 242 13.33 -22.89 -3.11
N ASP A 243 13.91 -23.93 -2.50
CA ASP A 243 13.79 -25.33 -2.93
C ASP A 243 12.32 -25.78 -3.12
N GLY A 244 11.96 -26.15 -4.36
CA GLY A 244 10.60 -26.48 -4.82
C GLY A 244 9.81 -25.31 -5.44
N CYS A 245 10.41 -24.14 -5.60
CA CYS A 245 9.86 -22.95 -6.25
C CYS A 245 10.95 -22.20 -7.06
N GLU A 246 11.94 -22.91 -7.60
CA GLU A 246 13.12 -22.33 -8.26
C GLU A 246 12.77 -21.48 -9.49
N SER A 247 11.62 -21.77 -10.13
CA SER A 247 11.09 -21.05 -11.29
C SER A 247 10.74 -19.58 -11.02
N VAL A 248 10.72 -19.14 -9.76
CA VAL A 248 10.60 -17.72 -9.40
C VAL A 248 11.77 -16.89 -9.95
N ILE A 249 13.00 -17.43 -10.00
CA ILE A 249 14.16 -16.68 -10.52
C ILE A 249 13.99 -16.35 -12.02
N PRO A 250 13.76 -17.32 -12.93
CA PRO A 250 13.50 -16.98 -14.32
C PRO A 250 12.23 -16.14 -14.53
N ALA A 251 11.22 -16.25 -13.64
CA ALA A 251 10.05 -15.36 -13.67
C ALA A 251 10.44 -13.88 -13.49
N LEU A 252 11.23 -13.58 -12.45
CA LEU A 252 11.68 -12.22 -12.12
C LEU A 252 12.58 -11.64 -13.22
N GLU A 253 13.50 -12.45 -13.76
CA GLU A 253 14.32 -12.08 -14.91
C GLU A 253 13.45 -11.68 -16.11
N GLN A 254 12.43 -12.48 -16.42
CA GLN A 254 11.56 -12.22 -17.56
C GLN A 254 10.68 -10.97 -17.36
N ILE A 255 10.23 -10.71 -16.13
CA ILE A 255 9.49 -9.49 -15.78
C ILE A 255 10.31 -8.25 -16.11
N VAL A 256 11.54 -8.17 -15.59
CA VAL A 256 12.40 -7.00 -15.79
C VAL A 256 12.84 -6.90 -17.25
N LYS A 257 13.22 -8.02 -17.86
CA LYS A 257 13.60 -8.06 -19.27
C LYS A 257 12.47 -7.53 -20.17
N ARG A 258 11.26 -8.06 -20.03
CA ARG A 258 10.12 -7.61 -20.84
C ARG A 258 9.74 -6.17 -20.52
N GLY A 259 9.74 -5.80 -19.25
CA GLY A 259 9.46 -4.43 -18.82
C GLY A 259 10.43 -3.43 -19.43
N SER A 260 11.73 -3.73 -19.45
CA SER A 260 12.76 -2.83 -20.00
C SER A 260 12.56 -2.56 -21.49
N GLN A 261 12.16 -3.59 -22.25
CA GLN A 261 11.78 -3.47 -23.67
C GLN A 261 10.52 -2.60 -23.87
N MET A 262 9.75 -2.38 -22.81
CA MET A 262 8.53 -1.55 -22.77
C MET A 262 8.73 -0.25 -21.98
N GLY A 263 9.99 0.19 -21.79
CA GLY A 263 10.32 1.49 -21.20
C GLY A 263 10.45 1.52 -19.67
N LEU A 264 10.47 0.36 -19.00
CA LEU A 264 10.77 0.27 -17.57
C LEU A 264 12.24 0.62 -17.31
N GLU A 265 12.48 1.59 -16.43
CA GLU A 265 13.82 2.05 -16.05
C GLU A 265 14.18 1.64 -14.61
N GLU A 266 13.19 1.32 -13.78
CA GLU A 266 13.42 1.07 -12.35
C GLU A 266 12.36 0.15 -11.71
N CYS A 267 12.80 -0.78 -10.87
CA CYS A 267 11.94 -1.63 -10.05
C CYS A 267 12.22 -1.45 -8.56
N VAL A 268 11.16 -1.29 -7.77
CA VAL A 268 11.23 -1.41 -6.31
C VAL A 268 10.61 -2.74 -5.91
N VAL A 269 11.40 -3.55 -5.21
CA VAL A 269 11.05 -4.92 -4.83
C VAL A 269 10.75 -4.99 -3.34
N GLY A 270 9.65 -5.64 -2.98
CA GLY A 270 9.35 -6.07 -1.61
C GLY A 270 9.25 -7.57 -1.55
N MET A 271 9.81 -8.21 -0.53
CA MET A 271 9.65 -9.65 -0.35
C MET A 271 9.78 -10.10 1.10
N ALA A 272 9.22 -11.26 1.40
CA ALA A 272 9.38 -11.96 2.67
C ALA A 272 10.73 -12.71 2.77
N HIS A 273 10.76 -13.79 3.57
CA HIS A 273 11.96 -14.60 3.81
C HIS A 273 12.20 -15.66 2.72
N ARG A 274 11.14 -16.20 2.10
CA ARG A 274 11.22 -17.38 1.22
C ARG A 274 12.05 -17.08 -0.04
N GLY A 275 13.16 -17.81 -0.19
CA GLY A 275 14.09 -17.64 -1.30
C GLY A 275 14.82 -16.29 -1.33
N ARG A 276 14.80 -15.50 -0.25
CA ARG A 276 15.36 -14.14 -0.28
C ARG A 276 16.85 -14.10 -0.57
N LEU A 277 17.62 -15.00 0.02
CA LEU A 277 19.06 -15.08 -0.25
C LEU A 277 19.33 -15.46 -1.72
N ASN A 278 18.46 -16.29 -2.30
CA ASN A 278 18.49 -16.65 -3.71
C ASN A 278 18.21 -15.43 -4.60
N VAL A 279 17.13 -14.69 -4.31
CA VAL A 279 16.79 -13.44 -5.03
C VAL A 279 17.90 -12.40 -4.89
N LEU A 280 18.50 -12.26 -3.71
CA LEU A 280 19.64 -11.37 -3.50
C LEU A 280 20.83 -11.74 -4.40
N CYS A 281 21.21 -13.02 -4.45
CA CYS A 281 22.37 -13.47 -5.21
C CYS A 281 22.10 -13.49 -6.73
N ASN A 282 21.00 -14.13 -7.13
CA ASN A 282 20.76 -14.53 -8.52
C ASN A 282 19.85 -13.57 -9.29
N PHE A 283 19.20 -12.59 -8.62
CA PHE A 283 18.37 -11.58 -9.29
C PHE A 283 18.81 -10.14 -8.98
N MET A 284 19.25 -9.84 -7.75
CA MET A 284 19.78 -8.52 -7.38
C MET A 284 21.29 -8.39 -7.60
N ASP A 285 21.97 -9.40 -8.14
CA ASP A 285 23.43 -9.47 -8.35
C ASP A 285 24.27 -9.12 -7.09
N LYS A 286 23.74 -9.41 -5.89
CA LYS A 286 24.53 -9.26 -4.65
C LYS A 286 25.66 -10.28 -4.68
N PRO A 287 26.94 -9.85 -4.57
CA PRO A 287 28.07 -10.78 -4.66
C PRO A 287 27.98 -11.91 -3.63
N PHE A 288 28.13 -13.15 -4.08
CA PHE A 288 28.03 -14.32 -3.20
C PHE A 288 29.04 -14.24 -2.03
N ARG A 289 30.28 -13.80 -2.29
CA ARG A 289 31.29 -13.56 -1.24
C ARG A 289 30.82 -12.63 -0.11
N ALA A 290 29.98 -11.63 -0.41
CA ALA A 290 29.44 -10.71 0.59
C ALA A 290 28.40 -11.42 1.46
N ILE A 291 27.53 -12.23 0.83
CA ILE A 291 26.58 -13.09 1.55
C ILE A 291 27.35 -14.05 2.47
N ILE A 292 28.42 -14.68 2.00
CA ILE A 292 29.25 -15.58 2.82
C ILE A 292 29.88 -14.87 4.02
N SER A 293 30.39 -13.64 3.84
CA SER A 293 30.93 -12.85 4.95
C SER A 293 29.85 -12.55 6.02
N GLU A 294 28.63 -12.24 5.61
CA GLU A 294 27.49 -12.06 6.53
C GLU A 294 27.10 -13.36 7.26
N PHE A 295 27.29 -14.52 6.62
CA PHE A 295 27.10 -15.83 7.28
C PHE A 295 28.14 -16.12 8.37
N LEU A 296 29.33 -15.52 8.30
CA LEU A 296 30.35 -15.60 9.35
C LEU A 296 30.09 -14.66 10.52
N GLY A 297 29.02 -13.86 10.47
CA GLY A 297 28.67 -12.88 11.50
C GLY A 297 29.38 -11.53 11.34
N ASN A 298 30.07 -11.31 10.22
CA ASN A 298 30.63 -10.00 9.92
C ASN A 298 29.50 -9.01 9.56
N PRO A 299 29.61 -7.74 9.95
CA PRO A 299 28.64 -6.72 9.58
C PRO A 299 28.61 -6.55 8.05
N SER A 300 27.42 -6.27 7.52
CA SER A 300 27.21 -5.98 6.09
C SER A 300 27.76 -4.60 5.67
N ASN A 301 28.08 -3.75 6.66
CA ASN A 301 28.73 -2.44 6.50
C ASN A 301 30.08 -2.43 7.23
N PRO A 302 30.98 -1.47 6.95
CA PRO A 302 32.23 -1.29 7.71
C PRO A 302 31.99 -1.20 9.24
N GLU A 303 32.92 -1.67 10.07
CA GLU A 303 32.74 -1.71 11.54
C GLU A 303 32.54 -0.32 12.18
N ASP A 304 33.14 0.69 11.57
CA ASP A 304 33.10 2.12 11.91
C ASP A 304 31.76 2.79 11.56
N VAL A 305 30.88 2.04 10.90
CA VAL A 305 29.56 2.46 10.45
C VAL A 305 28.52 1.83 11.39
N GLY A 306 28.29 2.49 12.54
CA GLY A 306 27.46 1.97 13.62
C GLY A 306 26.01 1.62 13.24
N GLY A 307 25.34 0.81 14.06
CA GLY A 307 23.97 0.32 13.87
C GLY A 307 23.79 -1.04 14.56
N SER A 308 22.57 -1.41 14.97
CA SER A 308 22.31 -2.71 15.61
C SER A 308 22.36 -3.88 14.61
N GLY A 309 22.21 -3.56 13.31
CA GLY A 309 22.01 -4.55 12.24
C GLY A 309 20.63 -5.21 12.29
N ASP A 310 20.41 -6.15 11.37
CA ASP A 310 19.24 -7.04 11.33
C ASP A 310 19.69 -8.41 10.78
N VAL A 311 18.82 -9.41 10.86
CA VAL A 311 19.11 -10.74 10.30
C VAL A 311 19.27 -10.67 8.77
N LYS A 312 20.16 -11.52 8.24
CA LYS A 312 20.58 -11.53 6.82
C LYS A 312 19.45 -11.49 5.78
N TYR A 313 18.30 -12.08 6.11
CA TYR A 313 17.12 -12.12 5.24
C TYR A 313 16.15 -10.94 5.45
N HIS A 314 16.59 -9.83 6.06
CA HIS A 314 15.85 -8.57 6.13
C HIS A 314 16.57 -7.39 5.45
N MET A 315 17.86 -7.53 5.12
CA MET A 315 18.65 -6.45 4.54
C MET A 315 18.18 -6.10 3.13
N GLY A 316 18.09 -4.81 2.83
CA GLY A 316 17.86 -4.31 1.47
C GLY A 316 19.16 -4.22 0.66
N VAL A 317 19.03 -4.13 -0.66
CA VAL A 317 20.16 -3.93 -1.59
C VAL A 317 19.69 -3.14 -2.80
N SER A 318 20.58 -2.38 -3.43
CA SER A 318 20.33 -1.75 -4.72
C SER A 318 21.33 -2.27 -5.74
N ALA A 319 20.92 -2.41 -7.00
CA ALA A 319 21.78 -2.84 -8.09
C ALA A 319 21.30 -2.25 -9.41
N ASP A 320 22.22 -1.95 -10.32
CA ASP A 320 21.89 -1.64 -11.72
C ASP A 320 22.18 -2.88 -12.56
N ARG A 321 21.21 -3.30 -13.38
CA ARG A 321 21.33 -4.49 -14.25
C ARG A 321 21.02 -4.15 -15.69
N GLU A 322 21.77 -4.74 -16.62
CA GLU A 322 21.60 -4.54 -18.06
C GLU A 322 20.75 -5.67 -18.66
N PHE A 323 19.70 -5.30 -19.41
CA PHE A 323 18.80 -6.20 -20.12
C PHE A 323 18.68 -5.76 -21.58
N ASP A 324 19.22 -6.55 -22.51
CA ASP A 324 19.19 -6.28 -23.96
C ASP A 324 19.65 -4.83 -24.32
N GLY A 325 20.66 -4.31 -23.62
CA GLY A 325 21.20 -2.95 -23.81
C GLY A 325 20.48 -1.85 -23.01
N ASN A 326 19.44 -2.18 -22.22
CA ASN A 326 18.74 -1.26 -21.34
C ASN A 326 19.17 -1.47 -19.89
N ASN A 327 19.58 -0.40 -19.20
CA ASN A 327 19.88 -0.46 -17.77
C ASN A 327 18.61 -0.24 -16.95
N VAL A 328 18.34 -1.16 -16.02
CA VAL A 328 17.25 -1.07 -15.05
C VAL A 328 17.83 -1.01 -13.64
N HIS A 329 17.41 0.01 -12.88
CA HIS A 329 17.75 0.11 -11.47
C HIS A 329 16.83 -0.77 -10.63
N LEU A 330 17.40 -1.65 -9.81
CA LEU A 330 16.67 -2.52 -8.90
C LEU A 330 16.92 -2.08 -7.46
N THR A 331 15.86 -1.98 -6.67
CA THR A 331 15.96 -1.70 -5.24
C THR A 331 15.12 -2.70 -4.46
N LEU A 332 15.76 -3.54 -3.65
CA LEU A 332 15.07 -4.40 -2.69
C LEU A 332 14.93 -3.68 -1.35
N ASN A 333 13.69 -3.47 -0.90
CA ASN A 333 13.42 -2.86 0.39
C ASN A 333 13.82 -3.80 1.55
N ALA A 334 14.32 -3.18 2.62
CA ALA A 334 14.46 -3.86 3.90
C ALA A 334 13.08 -4.04 4.54
N ASN A 335 12.89 -5.12 5.29
CA ASN A 335 11.61 -5.43 5.92
C ASN A 335 11.80 -6.18 7.25
N PRO A 336 10.87 -6.04 8.21
CA PRO A 336 10.85 -6.87 9.39
C PRO A 336 10.29 -8.27 9.07
N SER A 337 10.27 -9.15 10.06
CA SER A 337 9.64 -10.47 9.95
C SER A 337 8.11 -10.44 9.91
N HIS A 338 7.48 -9.30 10.23
CA HIS A 338 6.04 -9.13 10.10
C HIS A 338 5.74 -9.19 8.60
N LEU A 339 5.02 -10.21 8.16
CA LEU A 339 4.80 -10.44 6.73
C LEU A 339 3.87 -9.36 6.18
N GLU A 340 4.02 -9.07 4.88
CA GLU A 340 3.18 -8.12 4.12
C GLU A 340 3.28 -6.63 4.52
N VAL A 341 3.79 -6.28 5.69
CA VAL A 341 3.86 -4.86 6.12
C VAL A 341 4.84 -4.00 5.31
N VAL A 342 5.72 -4.63 4.53
CA VAL A 342 6.62 -3.93 3.59
C VAL A 342 5.89 -3.50 2.31
N ASN A 343 4.75 -4.11 1.98
CA ASN A 343 4.03 -3.87 0.73
C ASN A 343 3.72 -2.37 0.53
N PRO A 344 3.02 -1.68 1.46
CA PRO A 344 2.74 -0.26 1.28
C PRO A 344 4.01 0.59 1.28
N VAL A 345 5.06 0.19 1.99
CA VAL A 345 6.38 0.87 1.99
C VAL A 345 7.02 0.84 0.60
N VAL A 346 6.91 -0.29 -0.11
CA VAL A 346 7.36 -0.40 -1.51
C VAL A 346 6.56 0.53 -2.40
N ILE A 347 5.22 0.52 -2.30
CA ILE A 347 4.36 1.34 -3.17
C ILE A 347 4.62 2.83 -2.94
N GLY A 348 4.77 3.27 -1.69
CA GLY A 348 5.14 4.66 -1.37
C GLY A 348 6.49 5.07 -1.94
N ARG A 349 7.47 4.16 -1.93
CA ARG A 349 8.79 4.38 -2.53
C ARG A 349 8.72 4.46 -4.07
N VAL A 350 7.90 3.62 -4.71
CA VAL A 350 7.61 3.69 -6.15
C VAL A 350 7.02 5.06 -6.49
N ARG A 351 5.99 5.50 -5.75
CA ARG A 351 5.34 6.79 -5.97
C ARG A 351 6.33 7.96 -5.91
N ALA A 352 7.20 7.98 -4.90
CA ALA A 352 8.23 9.01 -4.78
C ALA A 352 9.20 9.01 -5.99
N LYS A 353 9.65 7.82 -6.41
CA LYS A 353 10.56 7.65 -7.56
C LYS A 353 9.91 8.04 -8.90
N GLN A 354 8.61 7.79 -9.06
CA GLN A 354 7.85 8.29 -10.21
C GLN A 354 7.87 9.82 -10.26
N GLY A 355 7.68 10.49 -9.11
CA GLY A 355 7.83 11.94 -8.99
C GLY A 355 9.23 12.43 -9.38
N GLN A 356 10.27 11.74 -8.90
CA GLN A 356 11.68 12.07 -9.22
C GLN A 356 12.01 11.96 -10.70
N ARG A 357 11.37 11.04 -11.42
CA ARG A 357 11.55 10.81 -12.86
C ARG A 357 10.55 11.53 -13.75
N GLN A 358 9.60 12.27 -13.15
CA GLN A 358 8.46 12.86 -13.88
C GLN A 358 7.68 11.80 -14.67
N ASP A 359 7.57 10.58 -14.12
CA ASP A 359 6.88 9.45 -14.72
C ASP A 359 5.36 9.58 -14.52
N THR A 360 4.75 10.52 -15.25
CA THR A 360 3.31 10.82 -15.16
C THR A 360 2.44 9.70 -15.72
N GLU A 361 2.96 8.94 -16.69
CA GLU A 361 2.32 7.75 -17.24
C GLU A 361 2.51 6.51 -16.35
N ARG A 362 3.41 6.57 -15.36
CA ARG A 362 3.68 5.51 -14.37
C ARG A 362 4.20 4.20 -14.98
N ARG A 363 4.90 4.30 -16.11
CA ARG A 363 5.42 3.16 -16.90
C ARG A 363 6.91 2.90 -16.72
N LYS A 364 7.64 3.86 -16.14
CA LYS A 364 9.11 3.80 -15.98
C LYS A 364 9.53 3.22 -14.64
N VAL A 365 8.69 3.36 -13.61
CA VAL A 365 8.95 2.79 -12.27
C VAL A 365 7.85 1.82 -11.88
N MET A 366 8.22 0.59 -11.54
CA MET A 366 7.28 -0.48 -11.18
C MET A 366 7.57 -1.06 -9.79
N GLY A 367 6.51 -1.36 -9.05
CA GLY A 367 6.59 -2.19 -7.84
C GLY A 367 6.52 -3.68 -8.19
N ILE A 368 7.41 -4.48 -7.63
CA ILE A 368 7.33 -5.95 -7.64
C ILE A 368 7.22 -6.42 -6.20
N VAL A 369 6.13 -7.07 -5.82
CA VAL A 369 5.93 -7.54 -4.45
C VAL A 369 5.81 -9.06 -4.45
N ILE A 370 6.67 -9.72 -3.66
CA ILE A 370 6.79 -11.16 -3.59
C ILE A 370 6.24 -11.65 -2.25
N HIS A 371 5.23 -12.51 -2.32
CA HIS A 371 4.42 -12.92 -1.18
C HIS A 371 4.54 -14.42 -0.89
N GLY A 372 4.20 -14.82 0.33
CA GLY A 372 3.88 -16.21 0.65
C GLY A 372 2.36 -16.44 0.60
N ASP A 373 1.91 -17.61 0.16
CA ASP A 373 0.48 -17.93 -0.03
C ASP A 373 -0.39 -17.69 1.20
N ALA A 374 0.05 -18.16 2.37
CA ALA A 374 -0.71 -17.99 3.61
C ALA A 374 -0.77 -16.53 4.10
N ALA A 375 0.32 -15.79 3.91
CA ALA A 375 0.40 -14.39 4.36
C ALA A 375 -0.40 -13.46 3.45
N PHE A 376 -0.33 -13.69 2.12
CA PHE A 376 -1.10 -12.96 1.13
C PHE A 376 -2.61 -13.03 1.40
N ALA A 377 -3.11 -14.23 1.75
CA ALA A 377 -4.53 -14.43 2.04
C ALA A 377 -4.95 -13.96 3.45
N GLY A 378 -4.02 -13.91 4.41
CA GLY A 378 -4.34 -13.75 5.83
C GLY A 378 -4.05 -12.38 6.43
N GLN A 379 -3.16 -11.57 5.84
CA GLN A 379 -2.81 -10.26 6.40
C GLN A 379 -3.67 -9.14 5.80
N GLY A 380 -4.42 -8.44 6.66
CA GLY A 380 -5.33 -7.35 6.24
C GLY A 380 -4.63 -6.20 5.49
N ILE A 381 -3.34 -5.97 5.76
CA ILE A 381 -2.56 -4.92 5.09
C ILE A 381 -2.38 -5.17 3.58
N VAL A 382 -2.55 -6.42 3.10
CA VAL A 382 -2.56 -6.75 1.67
C VAL A 382 -3.78 -6.12 1.00
N ALA A 383 -4.97 -6.31 1.58
CA ALA A 383 -6.21 -5.71 1.09
C ALA A 383 -6.17 -4.18 1.17
N GLU A 384 -5.65 -3.63 2.28
CA GLU A 384 -5.47 -2.18 2.41
C GLU A 384 -4.49 -1.61 1.36
N THR A 385 -3.45 -2.35 0.99
CA THR A 385 -2.50 -1.92 -0.04
C THR A 385 -3.11 -1.98 -1.44
N PHE A 386 -3.95 -2.98 -1.73
CA PHE A 386 -4.69 -3.05 -3.00
C PHE A 386 -5.59 -1.84 -3.20
N ASP A 387 -6.17 -1.30 -2.12
CA ASP A 387 -7.00 -0.09 -2.18
C ASP A 387 -6.27 1.10 -2.84
N PHE A 388 -4.93 1.14 -2.81
CA PHE A 388 -4.13 2.19 -3.47
C PHE A 388 -4.09 2.12 -5.00
N SER A 389 -4.46 0.99 -5.60
CA SER A 389 -4.29 0.70 -7.04
C SER A 389 -4.76 1.85 -7.95
N GLU A 390 -5.92 2.44 -7.66
CA GLU A 390 -6.52 3.51 -8.48
C GLU A 390 -6.76 4.83 -7.71
N LEU A 391 -6.43 4.90 -6.41
CA LEU A 391 -6.61 6.13 -5.62
C LEU A 391 -5.62 7.21 -6.07
N ILE A 392 -6.11 8.36 -6.51
CA ILE A 392 -5.30 9.42 -7.18
C ILE A 392 -4.01 9.79 -6.43
N GLY A 393 -4.07 9.90 -5.10
CA GLY A 393 -2.94 10.27 -4.24
C GLY A 393 -1.91 9.15 -3.97
N TYR A 394 -2.23 7.91 -4.34
CA TYR A 394 -1.46 6.70 -4.03
C TYR A 394 -1.12 5.84 -5.26
N GLN A 395 -1.92 5.89 -6.32
CA GLN A 395 -1.76 5.04 -7.51
C GLN A 395 -0.36 5.15 -8.14
N THR A 396 0.19 3.98 -8.47
CA THR A 396 1.54 3.79 -9.04
C THR A 396 1.51 3.14 -10.43
N GLY A 397 0.35 3.06 -11.08
CA GLY A 397 0.22 2.46 -12.43
C GLY A 397 0.33 0.94 -12.39
N GLY A 398 -0.19 0.32 -11.34
CA GLY A 398 -0.19 -1.13 -11.17
C GLY A 398 1.06 -1.69 -10.52
N THR A 399 0.88 -2.66 -9.64
CA THR A 399 1.93 -3.46 -9.01
C THR A 399 1.92 -4.89 -9.56
N LEU A 400 3.11 -5.47 -9.76
CA LEU A 400 3.23 -6.88 -10.14
C LEU A 400 3.42 -7.72 -8.87
N HIS A 401 2.44 -8.56 -8.56
CA HIS A 401 2.44 -9.44 -7.40
C HIS A 401 2.88 -10.85 -7.80
N VAL A 402 3.90 -11.38 -7.13
CA VAL A 402 4.38 -12.76 -7.34
C VAL A 402 4.14 -13.54 -6.06
N ILE A 403 3.31 -14.58 -6.11
CA ILE A 403 3.04 -15.44 -4.96
C ILE A 403 3.91 -16.69 -5.06
N ILE A 404 4.75 -16.92 -4.05
CA ILE A 404 5.46 -18.19 -3.87
C ILE A 404 4.53 -19.15 -3.14
N ASN A 405 3.62 -19.75 -3.89
CA ASN A 405 2.58 -20.62 -3.36
C ASN A 405 3.10 -22.04 -3.22
N ASN A 406 3.73 -22.30 -2.09
CA ASN A 406 4.29 -23.59 -1.75
C ASN A 406 3.29 -24.50 -1.01
N GLN A 407 2.02 -24.10 -1.00
CA GLN A 407 0.87 -24.85 -0.46
C GLN A 407 0.96 -25.13 1.05
N ILE A 408 1.67 -24.30 1.82
CA ILE A 408 1.80 -24.46 3.28
C ILE A 408 2.30 -23.18 3.98
N GLY A 409 1.56 -22.72 5.00
CA GLY A 409 1.99 -21.67 5.91
C GLY A 409 2.52 -22.24 7.22
N PHE A 410 3.83 -22.26 7.42
CA PHE A 410 4.48 -22.97 8.55
C PHE A 410 4.09 -24.47 8.57
N THR A 411 3.09 -24.83 9.38
CA THR A 411 2.47 -26.17 9.52
C THR A 411 0.99 -26.20 9.12
N THR A 412 0.45 -25.09 8.63
CA THR A 412 -0.98 -24.96 8.29
C THR A 412 -1.20 -25.18 6.80
N ALA A 413 -2.03 -26.15 6.45
CA ALA A 413 -2.41 -26.45 5.07
C ALA A 413 -3.43 -25.42 4.52
N PRO A 414 -3.48 -25.21 3.20
CA PRO A 414 -4.37 -24.27 2.51
C PRO A 414 -5.80 -24.23 3.04
N LYS A 415 -6.44 -25.40 3.16
CA LYS A 415 -7.82 -25.57 3.65
C LYS A 415 -8.10 -25.04 5.06
N PHE A 416 -7.06 -24.75 5.85
CA PHE A 416 -7.15 -24.17 7.19
C PHE A 416 -6.64 -22.72 7.25
N SER A 417 -6.09 -22.20 6.16
CA SER A 417 -5.48 -20.87 6.10
C SER A 417 -6.34 -19.81 5.42
N ARG A 418 -7.34 -20.22 4.62
CA ARG A 418 -8.17 -19.33 3.80
C ARG A 418 -9.55 -19.94 3.50
N SER A 419 -10.48 -19.11 3.04
CA SER A 419 -11.87 -19.51 2.74
C SER A 419 -12.16 -19.72 1.25
N GLY A 420 -11.33 -19.19 0.35
CA GLY A 420 -11.44 -19.37 -1.09
C GLY A 420 -10.52 -20.49 -1.63
N PRO A 421 -10.74 -20.96 -2.87
CA PRO A 421 -9.88 -21.97 -3.50
C PRO A 421 -8.42 -21.50 -3.60
N TYR A 422 -8.19 -20.23 -3.90
CA TYR A 422 -6.85 -19.68 -4.11
C TYR A 422 -6.45 -18.69 -3.02
N SER A 423 -5.16 -18.63 -2.71
CA SER A 423 -4.60 -17.58 -1.85
C SER A 423 -4.81 -16.19 -2.46
N THR A 424 -4.90 -16.11 -3.78
CA THR A 424 -4.99 -14.89 -4.56
C THR A 424 -6.36 -14.22 -4.60
N ASP A 425 -7.40 -14.85 -4.03
CA ASP A 425 -8.77 -14.33 -4.11
C ASP A 425 -8.92 -12.91 -3.52
N VAL A 426 -8.04 -12.49 -2.61
CA VAL A 426 -8.01 -11.11 -2.09
C VAL A 426 -7.80 -10.07 -3.19
N ALA A 427 -7.05 -10.39 -4.26
CA ALA A 427 -6.77 -9.46 -5.36
C ALA A 427 -8.00 -9.16 -6.23
N LYS A 428 -9.06 -9.98 -6.14
CA LYS A 428 -10.33 -9.76 -6.84
C LYS A 428 -11.05 -8.51 -6.36
N MET A 429 -10.72 -7.98 -5.17
CA MET A 429 -11.32 -6.75 -4.64
C MET A 429 -11.06 -5.52 -5.53
N VAL A 430 -9.93 -5.51 -6.25
CA VAL A 430 -9.57 -4.48 -7.26
C VAL A 430 -9.65 -5.02 -8.69
N MET A 431 -10.27 -6.19 -8.85
CA MET A 431 -10.42 -6.86 -10.14
C MET A 431 -9.09 -7.12 -10.86
N ALA A 432 -7.98 -7.33 -10.15
CA ALA A 432 -6.72 -7.67 -10.80
C ALA A 432 -6.83 -9.03 -11.53
N PRO A 433 -6.29 -9.19 -12.75
CA PRO A 433 -6.14 -10.52 -13.35
C PRO A 433 -5.18 -11.39 -12.55
N ILE A 434 -5.47 -12.68 -12.51
CA ILE A 434 -4.69 -13.66 -11.78
C ILE A 434 -4.27 -14.78 -12.75
N PHE A 435 -2.97 -15.04 -12.80
CA PHE A 435 -2.40 -16.14 -13.56
C PHE A 435 -1.81 -17.17 -12.60
N HIS A 436 -2.45 -18.32 -12.49
CA HIS A 436 -1.94 -19.48 -11.75
C HIS A 436 -1.06 -20.31 -12.67
N VAL A 437 0.11 -20.72 -12.19
CA VAL A 437 1.06 -21.47 -12.99
C VAL A 437 1.78 -22.52 -12.16
N ASN A 438 1.92 -23.71 -12.72
CA ASN A 438 2.66 -24.81 -12.11
C ASN A 438 4.16 -24.50 -12.10
N ALA A 439 4.78 -24.52 -10.91
CA ALA A 439 6.20 -24.19 -10.75
C ALA A 439 7.15 -25.19 -11.47
N ASP A 440 6.70 -26.43 -11.70
CA ASP A 440 7.45 -27.46 -12.42
C ASP A 440 7.39 -27.33 -13.95
N ASP A 441 6.69 -26.32 -14.48
CA ASP A 441 6.72 -25.92 -15.88
C ASP A 441 7.36 -24.52 -16.05
N PRO A 442 8.72 -24.44 -16.08
CA PRO A 442 9.42 -23.16 -16.15
C PRO A 442 9.13 -22.35 -17.41
N GLU A 443 8.81 -23.01 -18.54
CA GLU A 443 8.44 -22.32 -19.78
C GLU A 443 7.08 -21.62 -19.61
N ALA A 444 6.10 -22.29 -18.99
CA ALA A 444 4.82 -21.68 -18.65
C ALA A 444 4.97 -20.51 -17.66
N VAL A 445 5.84 -20.65 -16.65
CA VAL A 445 6.13 -19.56 -15.68
C VAL A 445 6.68 -18.33 -16.41
N VAL A 446 7.68 -18.50 -17.27
CA VAL A 446 8.27 -17.40 -18.06
C VAL A 446 7.25 -16.81 -19.03
N HIS A 447 6.40 -17.64 -19.64
CA HIS A 447 5.30 -17.20 -20.51
C HIS A 447 4.33 -16.26 -19.77
N VAL A 448 3.84 -16.69 -18.61
CA VAL A 448 2.92 -15.92 -17.76
C VAL A 448 3.57 -14.64 -17.27
N SER A 449 4.83 -14.68 -16.83
CA SER A 449 5.59 -13.50 -16.42
C SER A 449 5.66 -12.44 -17.52
N ARG A 450 5.83 -12.87 -18.77
CA ARG A 450 5.81 -11.96 -19.93
C ARG A 450 4.43 -11.33 -20.13
N ILE A 451 3.36 -12.13 -20.13
CA ILE A 451 1.98 -11.63 -20.33
C ILE A 451 1.57 -10.68 -19.21
N ALA A 452 1.83 -11.03 -17.95
CA ALA A 452 1.53 -10.20 -16.80
C ALA A 452 2.23 -8.83 -16.88
N THR A 453 3.51 -8.82 -17.26
CA THR A 453 4.28 -7.59 -17.45
C THR A 453 3.70 -6.72 -18.57
N GLU A 454 3.36 -7.34 -19.71
CA GLU A 454 2.72 -6.64 -20.83
C GLU A 454 1.38 -6.03 -20.42
N PHE A 455 0.56 -6.78 -19.67
CA PHE A 455 -0.73 -6.32 -19.18
C PHE A 455 -0.58 -5.10 -18.26
N ARG A 456 0.33 -5.17 -17.28
CA ARG A 456 0.62 -4.06 -16.37
C ARG A 456 1.08 -2.82 -17.14
N GLN A 457 2.02 -2.96 -18.08
CA GLN A 457 2.51 -1.83 -18.88
C GLN A 457 1.44 -1.22 -19.77
N GLU A 458 0.55 -2.04 -20.34
CA GLU A 458 -0.53 -1.58 -21.21
C GLU A 458 -1.59 -0.80 -20.41
N PHE A 459 -2.11 -1.39 -19.32
CA PHE A 459 -3.30 -0.89 -18.63
C PHE A 459 -3.01 -0.11 -17.34
N GLY A 460 -1.83 -0.22 -16.75
CA GLY A 460 -1.47 0.52 -15.54
C GLY A 460 -2.23 0.09 -14.29
N VAL A 461 -2.56 -1.20 -14.18
CA VAL A 461 -3.29 -1.80 -13.04
C VAL A 461 -2.55 -3.00 -12.48
N ASP A 462 -2.90 -3.40 -11.25
CA ASP A 462 -2.27 -4.53 -10.56
C ASP A 462 -2.48 -5.86 -11.31
N VAL A 463 -1.50 -6.76 -11.22
CA VAL A 463 -1.56 -8.11 -11.81
C VAL A 463 -0.90 -9.12 -10.88
N VAL A 464 -1.48 -10.32 -10.80
CA VAL A 464 -1.01 -11.37 -9.88
C VAL A 464 -0.53 -12.61 -10.66
N ILE A 465 0.65 -13.10 -10.29
CA ILE A 465 1.20 -14.39 -10.73
C ILE A 465 1.25 -15.31 -9.51
N ASP A 466 0.46 -16.37 -9.51
CA ASP A 466 0.44 -17.42 -8.49
C ASP A 466 1.30 -18.61 -8.94
N ILE A 467 2.55 -18.65 -8.48
CA ILE A 467 3.50 -19.73 -8.81
C ILE A 467 3.30 -20.86 -7.81
N ILE A 468 2.60 -21.91 -8.23
CA ILE A 468 2.19 -23.02 -7.39
C ILE A 468 3.28 -24.10 -7.42
N GLY A 469 4.06 -24.14 -6.33
CA GLY A 469 5.17 -25.04 -6.11
C GLY A 469 4.99 -25.90 -4.85
N TYR A 470 6.11 -26.24 -4.23
CA TYR A 470 6.14 -26.91 -2.94
C TYR A 470 7.33 -26.41 -2.09
N ARG A 471 7.42 -26.87 -0.83
CA ARG A 471 8.56 -26.59 0.05
C ARG A 471 9.33 -27.89 0.30
N ARG A 472 10.56 -28.00 -0.21
CA ARG A 472 11.37 -29.23 -0.11
C ARG A 472 11.63 -29.66 1.34
N PHE A 473 11.85 -28.70 2.23
CA PHE A 473 12.19 -28.90 3.65
C PHE A 473 11.09 -28.38 4.58
N GLY A 474 11.27 -28.50 5.90
CA GLY A 474 10.41 -27.84 6.90
C GLY A 474 10.33 -26.31 6.73
N HIS A 475 9.59 -25.62 7.61
CA HIS A 475 9.45 -24.15 7.47
C HIS A 475 10.81 -23.44 7.52
N ASN A 476 11.69 -23.99 8.34
CA ASN A 476 13.12 -23.80 8.21
C ASN A 476 13.77 -25.18 8.09
N GLU A 477 15.04 -25.23 7.72
CA GLU A 477 15.68 -26.49 7.32
C GLU A 477 16.03 -27.43 8.47
N GLY A 478 15.85 -27.00 9.72
CA GLY A 478 15.94 -27.85 10.91
C GLY A 478 14.58 -28.29 11.48
N ASP A 479 13.48 -27.90 10.85
CA ASP A 479 12.12 -28.24 11.28
C ASP A 479 11.66 -29.57 10.64
N GLU A 480 10.88 -30.37 11.37
CA GLU A 480 10.38 -31.68 10.92
C GLU A 480 8.93 -31.56 10.43
N PRO A 481 8.69 -31.44 9.12
CA PRO A 481 7.37 -31.19 8.57
C PRO A 481 6.44 -32.41 8.61
N MET A 482 6.97 -33.64 8.71
CA MET A 482 6.14 -34.84 8.71
C MET A 482 5.26 -34.96 9.96
N PHE A 483 5.54 -34.21 11.03
CA PHE A 483 4.67 -34.14 12.21
C PHE A 483 3.26 -33.63 11.89
N THR A 484 3.11 -32.80 10.86
CA THR A 484 1.81 -32.21 10.51
C THR A 484 1.41 -32.45 9.05
N GLN A 485 2.37 -32.70 8.14
CA GLN A 485 2.12 -32.90 6.70
C GLN A 485 2.73 -34.20 6.14
N PRO A 486 2.47 -35.39 6.71
CA PRO A 486 3.14 -36.62 6.31
C PRO A 486 2.90 -37.00 4.84
N VAL A 487 1.66 -36.92 4.35
CA VAL A 487 1.31 -37.28 2.97
C VAL A 487 1.98 -36.35 1.93
N MET A 488 2.00 -35.05 2.21
CA MET A 488 2.64 -34.07 1.33
C MET A 488 4.16 -34.31 1.26
N TYR A 489 4.81 -34.55 2.39
CA TYR A 489 6.26 -34.72 2.43
C TYR A 489 6.73 -36.10 1.97
N GLU A 490 5.89 -37.15 2.10
CA GLU A 490 6.13 -38.42 1.41
C GLU A 490 6.17 -38.23 -0.11
N LYS A 491 5.20 -37.49 -0.67
CA LYS A 491 5.19 -37.14 -2.09
C LYS A 491 6.40 -36.30 -2.49
N ILE A 492 6.71 -35.24 -1.74
CA ILE A 492 7.88 -34.39 -1.99
C ILE A 492 9.17 -35.21 -1.96
N SER A 493 9.34 -36.14 -1.01
CA SER A 493 10.58 -36.92 -0.87
C SER A 493 10.95 -37.73 -2.12
N SER A 494 9.96 -38.15 -2.90
CA SER A 494 10.13 -38.90 -4.16
C SER A 494 10.01 -38.03 -5.41
N HIS A 495 9.67 -36.75 -5.26
CA HIS A 495 9.46 -35.83 -6.36
C HIS A 495 10.78 -35.24 -6.87
N PRO A 496 11.12 -35.36 -8.16
CA PRO A 496 12.33 -34.74 -8.74
C PRO A 496 12.28 -33.21 -8.59
N THR A 497 13.44 -32.55 -8.69
CA THR A 497 13.47 -31.09 -8.62
C THR A 497 13.03 -30.47 -9.93
N THR A 498 12.53 -29.23 -9.88
CA THR A 498 12.14 -28.42 -11.03
C THR A 498 13.23 -28.42 -12.12
N ARG A 499 14.49 -28.24 -11.70
CA ARG A 499 15.66 -28.25 -12.58
C ARG A 499 15.83 -29.59 -13.29
N ASP A 500 15.71 -30.71 -12.57
CA ASP A 500 15.89 -32.04 -13.14
C ASP A 500 14.73 -32.42 -14.09
N ILE A 501 13.49 -32.06 -13.73
CA ILE A 501 12.33 -32.20 -14.62
C ILE A 501 12.58 -31.49 -15.96
N TYR A 502 13.01 -30.23 -15.89
CA TYR A 502 13.21 -29.42 -17.08
C TYR A 502 14.45 -29.85 -17.89
N ALA A 503 15.54 -30.22 -17.23
CA ALA A 503 16.71 -30.79 -17.92
C ALA A 503 16.35 -32.06 -18.70
N ASN A 504 15.57 -32.97 -18.10
CA ASN A 504 15.13 -34.19 -18.76
C ASN A 504 14.22 -33.91 -19.95
N LYS A 505 13.35 -32.89 -19.86
CA LYS A 505 12.57 -32.40 -21.00
C LYS A 505 13.48 -31.97 -22.16
N LEU A 506 14.47 -31.12 -21.90
CA LEU A 506 15.39 -30.64 -22.95
C LEU A 506 16.25 -31.76 -23.56
N ILE A 507 16.59 -32.78 -22.78
CA ILE A 507 17.29 -33.97 -23.27
C ILE A 507 16.38 -34.81 -24.17
N ALA A 508 15.12 -35.02 -23.76
CA ALA A 508 14.13 -35.73 -24.57
C ALA A 508 13.82 -35.01 -25.89
N GLU A 509 13.90 -33.67 -25.90
CA GLU A 509 13.78 -32.84 -27.11
C GLU A 509 15.05 -32.86 -27.98
N GLY A 510 16.15 -33.41 -27.49
CA GLY A 510 17.43 -33.48 -28.21
C GLY A 510 18.23 -32.16 -28.21
N LEU A 511 17.84 -31.18 -27.39
CA LEU A 511 18.50 -29.88 -27.31
C LEU A 511 19.80 -29.93 -26.51
N LEU A 512 19.86 -30.80 -25.50
CA LEU A 512 21.02 -31.06 -24.65
C LEU A 512 21.22 -32.56 -24.48
N ASN A 513 22.43 -32.98 -24.12
CA ASN A 513 22.69 -34.31 -23.58
C ASN A 513 22.98 -34.25 -22.07
N GLU A 514 23.08 -35.42 -21.43
CA GLU A 514 23.34 -35.54 -20.00
C GLU A 514 24.66 -34.86 -19.58
N ASP A 515 25.72 -34.99 -20.38
CA ASP A 515 27.03 -34.39 -20.08
C ASP A 515 26.98 -32.86 -20.10
N GLN A 516 26.27 -32.26 -21.07
CA GLN A 516 26.09 -30.81 -21.16
C GLN A 516 25.27 -30.28 -19.99
N SER A 517 24.20 -30.99 -19.61
CA SER A 517 23.39 -30.67 -18.44
C SER A 517 24.23 -30.72 -17.15
N ALA A 518 25.08 -31.74 -17.01
CA ALA A 518 25.98 -31.88 -15.87
C ALA A 518 27.07 -30.80 -15.84
N ALA A 519 27.60 -30.40 -17.00
CA ALA A 519 28.59 -29.33 -17.12
C ALA A 519 28.05 -28.00 -16.58
N ILE A 520 26.85 -27.58 -16.98
CA ILE A 520 26.20 -26.35 -16.47
C ILE A 520 26.13 -26.35 -14.93
N ARG A 521 25.80 -27.49 -14.33
CA ARG A 521 25.74 -27.66 -12.87
C ARG A 521 27.12 -27.56 -12.22
N ASN A 522 28.11 -28.25 -12.79
CA ASN A 522 29.46 -28.31 -12.24
C ASN A 522 30.15 -26.95 -12.32
N ASP A 523 30.04 -26.26 -13.45
CA ASP A 523 30.63 -24.93 -13.67
C ASP A 523 30.14 -23.92 -12.62
N HIS A 524 28.83 -23.91 -12.34
CA HIS A 524 28.26 -23.04 -11.31
C HIS A 524 28.73 -23.43 -9.89
N SER A 525 28.87 -24.72 -9.62
CA SER A 525 29.37 -25.21 -8.32
C SER A 525 30.85 -24.84 -8.10
N GLU A 526 31.68 -24.87 -9.14
CA GLU A 526 33.06 -24.38 -9.09
C GLU A 526 33.13 -22.88 -8.84
N MET A 527 32.26 -22.10 -9.48
CA MET A 527 32.11 -20.67 -9.23
C MET A 527 31.75 -20.40 -7.75
N LEU A 528 30.72 -21.07 -7.21
CA LEU A 528 30.32 -20.91 -5.80
C LEU A 528 31.44 -21.27 -4.82
N ASN A 529 32.22 -22.33 -5.08
CA ASN A 529 33.37 -22.68 -4.26
C ASN A 529 34.44 -21.58 -4.26
N ARG A 530 34.74 -21.00 -5.42
CA ARG A 530 35.71 -19.90 -5.55
C ARG A 530 35.27 -18.65 -4.80
N GLU A 531 34.00 -18.28 -4.97
CA GLU A 531 33.40 -17.12 -4.28
C GLU A 531 33.29 -17.35 -2.76
N PHE A 532 33.06 -18.60 -2.32
CA PHE A 532 33.08 -18.95 -0.90
C PHE A 532 34.44 -18.71 -0.26
N GLU A 533 35.52 -19.20 -0.87
CA GLU A 533 36.88 -18.96 -0.37
C GLU A 533 37.23 -17.46 -0.34
N ALA A 534 36.79 -16.70 -1.35
CA ALA A 534 36.93 -15.25 -1.36
C ALA A 534 36.13 -14.57 -0.23
N GLY A 535 34.94 -15.09 0.08
CA GLY A 535 34.05 -14.59 1.14
C GLY A 535 34.63 -14.71 2.55
N LEU A 536 35.49 -15.70 2.81
CA LEU A 536 36.13 -15.91 4.12
C LEU A 536 37.03 -14.74 4.56
N SER A 537 37.51 -13.94 3.62
CA SER A 537 38.37 -12.78 3.87
C SER A 537 37.77 -11.46 3.35
N TYR A 538 36.51 -11.50 2.90
CA TYR A 538 35.85 -10.33 2.33
C TYR A 538 35.51 -9.30 3.41
N LYS A 539 35.96 -8.06 3.20
CA LYS A 539 35.55 -6.89 3.99
C LYS A 539 34.72 -5.95 3.12
N PRO A 540 33.57 -5.48 3.59
CA PRO A 540 32.79 -4.48 2.86
C PRO A 540 33.59 -3.18 2.77
N ASN A 541 33.74 -2.65 1.56
CA ASN A 541 34.56 -1.45 1.30
C ASN A 541 33.77 -0.14 1.35
N LYS A 542 32.43 -0.18 1.41
CA LYS A 542 31.57 1.01 1.37
C LYS A 542 30.21 0.74 2.01
N ALA A 543 29.71 1.68 2.79
CA ALA A 543 28.31 1.71 3.23
C ALA A 543 27.45 2.41 2.17
N ASP A 544 26.47 1.69 1.60
CA ASP A 544 25.62 2.18 0.52
C ASP A 544 24.28 2.72 1.06
N TRP A 545 24.30 3.94 1.64
CA TRP A 545 23.04 4.57 2.09
C TRP A 545 22.92 6.09 1.99
N LEU A 546 23.98 6.86 1.65
CA LEU A 546 23.92 8.33 1.43
C LEU A 546 24.19 8.72 -0.02
N GLU A 547 23.69 7.93 -0.95
CA GLU A 547 23.85 8.16 -2.39
C GLU A 547 22.57 8.76 -3.01
N GLY A 548 22.65 9.16 -4.29
CA GLY A 548 21.52 9.76 -5.00
C GLY A 548 20.98 11.01 -4.31
N LYS A 549 19.68 11.03 -4.01
CA LYS A 549 18.98 12.15 -3.35
C LYS A 549 19.42 12.40 -1.90
N TRP A 550 20.07 11.42 -1.27
CA TRP A 550 20.59 11.52 0.10
C TRP A 550 22.01 12.08 0.16
N ARG A 551 22.61 12.42 -0.99
CA ARG A 551 23.95 13.00 -1.04
C ARG A 551 24.02 14.29 -0.24
N GLY A 552 24.99 14.38 0.67
CA GLY A 552 25.21 15.54 1.53
C GLY A 552 24.52 15.47 2.89
N MET A 553 23.69 14.46 3.14
CA MET A 553 23.11 14.22 4.47
C MET A 553 24.15 13.58 5.41
N THR A 554 24.00 13.78 6.72
CA THR A 554 24.89 13.23 7.76
C THR A 554 24.09 12.53 8.86
N VAL A 555 24.78 11.88 9.80
CA VAL A 555 24.16 11.36 11.02
C VAL A 555 23.86 12.54 11.96
N ALA A 556 22.77 12.44 12.72
CA ALA A 556 22.37 13.47 13.67
C ALA A 556 23.51 13.82 14.64
N HIS A 557 23.78 15.12 14.78
CA HIS A 557 24.90 15.64 15.57
C HIS A 557 24.50 16.93 16.32
N GLY A 558 25.31 17.30 17.33
CA GLY A 558 25.02 18.42 18.23
C GLY A 558 23.86 18.16 19.20
N ASP A 559 23.76 18.93 20.28
CA ASP A 559 22.68 18.78 21.28
C ASP A 559 21.48 19.70 20.99
N ASP A 560 21.72 20.99 20.70
CA ASP A 560 20.66 21.98 20.53
C ASP A 560 19.81 21.77 19.26
N ARG A 561 20.43 21.29 18.17
CA ARG A 561 19.79 20.87 16.90
C ARG A 561 18.66 21.80 16.40
N ARG A 562 18.80 23.13 16.56
CA ARG A 562 17.71 24.09 16.29
C ARG A 562 17.34 24.23 14.81
N GLY A 563 18.33 24.16 13.92
CA GLY A 563 18.17 24.48 12.51
C GLY A 563 18.02 25.99 12.26
N GLU A 564 18.17 26.39 11.00
CA GLU A 564 17.91 27.76 10.55
C GLU A 564 16.49 27.85 9.99
N THR A 565 15.52 28.19 10.84
CA THR A 565 14.09 28.06 10.52
C THR A 565 13.34 29.38 10.38
N ALA A 566 13.98 30.50 10.70
CA ALA A 566 13.40 31.83 10.47
C ALA A 566 13.18 32.09 8.97
N VAL A 567 12.21 32.95 8.66
CA VAL A 567 11.88 33.37 7.28
C VAL A 567 11.78 34.88 7.21
N ASP A 568 12.21 35.48 6.10
CA ASP A 568 12.06 36.91 5.90
C ASP A 568 10.59 37.34 5.93
N LEU A 569 10.31 38.47 6.59
CA LEU A 569 8.94 38.93 6.80
C LEU A 569 8.19 39.19 5.49
N ASP A 570 8.90 39.66 4.45
CA ASP A 570 8.32 39.89 3.11
C ASP A 570 7.86 38.58 2.44
N ILE A 571 8.57 37.48 2.68
CA ILE A 571 8.18 36.15 2.20
C ILE A 571 6.93 35.69 2.94
N LEU A 572 6.87 35.86 4.27
CA LEU A 572 5.69 35.53 5.07
C LEU A 572 4.44 36.31 4.62
N GLN A 573 4.61 37.60 4.30
CA GLN A 573 3.55 38.44 3.74
C GLN A 573 3.10 37.95 2.35
N THR A 574 4.05 37.57 1.49
CA THR A 574 3.77 37.01 0.15
C THR A 574 2.95 35.72 0.25
N ILE A 575 3.34 34.80 1.14
CA ILE A 575 2.59 33.57 1.40
C ILE A 575 1.18 33.91 1.91
N GLY A 576 1.08 34.83 2.87
CA GLY A 576 -0.20 35.27 3.43
C GLY A 576 -1.16 35.84 2.38
N ALA A 577 -0.64 36.62 1.42
CA ALA A 577 -1.41 37.13 0.31
C ALA A 577 -1.97 35.99 -0.56
N GLY A 578 -1.14 35.00 -0.92
CA GLY A 578 -1.56 33.82 -1.66
C GLY A 578 -2.62 32.99 -0.92
N LEU A 579 -2.46 32.79 0.39
CA LEU A 579 -3.39 32.05 1.25
C LEU A 579 -4.77 32.70 1.41
N THR A 580 -4.91 33.97 1.03
CA THR A 580 -6.16 34.75 1.21
C THR A 580 -6.74 35.26 -0.11
N ALA A 581 -6.07 35.01 -1.23
CA ALA A 581 -6.52 35.37 -2.56
C ALA A 581 -7.56 34.36 -3.07
N VAL A 582 -8.78 34.83 -3.34
CA VAL A 582 -9.82 34.02 -3.98
C VAL A 582 -9.73 34.22 -5.49
N PRO A 583 -9.63 33.15 -6.30
CA PRO A 583 -9.56 33.27 -7.75
C PRO A 583 -10.80 33.96 -8.34
N GLU A 584 -10.62 34.64 -9.46
CA GLU A 584 -11.74 35.23 -10.19
C GLU A 584 -12.74 34.15 -10.63
N GLY A 585 -14.04 34.42 -10.46
CA GLY A 585 -15.11 33.46 -10.77
C GLY A 585 -15.32 32.36 -9.73
N PHE A 586 -14.47 32.22 -8.71
CA PHE A 586 -14.60 31.19 -7.68
C PHE A 586 -15.66 31.55 -6.63
N THR A 587 -16.72 30.74 -6.53
CA THR A 587 -17.80 30.91 -5.56
C THR A 587 -17.43 30.28 -4.23
N ILE A 588 -16.80 31.07 -3.34
CA ILE A 588 -16.36 30.59 -2.02
C ILE A 588 -17.51 30.40 -1.02
N ASN A 589 -17.37 29.42 -0.12
CA ASN A 589 -18.29 29.23 1.00
C ASN A 589 -18.29 30.46 1.93
N ARG A 590 -19.48 30.90 2.37
CA ARG A 590 -19.64 32.10 3.21
C ARG A 590 -18.90 32.03 4.56
N LYS A 591 -18.79 30.84 5.17
CA LYS A 591 -18.05 30.66 6.43
C LYS A 591 -16.55 30.75 6.18
N LEU A 592 -16.06 30.12 5.10
CA LEU A 592 -14.65 30.18 4.71
C LEU A 592 -14.22 31.61 4.35
N ALA A 593 -15.06 32.38 3.67
CA ALA A 593 -14.79 33.80 3.40
C ALA A 593 -14.48 34.58 4.68
N ARG A 594 -15.20 34.32 5.79
CA ARG A 594 -14.94 34.95 7.09
C ARG A 594 -13.59 34.54 7.66
N THR A 595 -13.20 33.28 7.50
CA THR A 595 -11.87 32.78 7.88
C THR A 595 -10.77 33.48 7.08
N LEU A 596 -10.96 33.69 5.77
CA LEU A 596 -9.98 34.42 4.95
C LEU A 596 -9.85 35.89 5.38
N GLU A 597 -10.96 36.55 5.70
CA GLU A 597 -10.93 37.91 6.24
C GLU A 597 -10.23 37.99 7.61
N GLN A 598 -10.33 36.95 8.45
CA GLN A 598 -9.56 36.86 9.69
C GLN A 598 -8.06 36.72 9.41
N LYS A 599 -7.67 35.85 8.48
CA LYS A 599 -6.26 35.70 8.06
C LYS A 599 -5.68 37.01 7.49
N LYS A 600 -6.46 37.75 6.68
CA LYS A 600 -6.06 39.08 6.19
C LYS A 600 -5.81 40.07 7.32
N LYS A 601 -6.65 40.04 8.37
CA LYS A 601 -6.45 40.90 9.56
C LYS A 601 -5.17 40.54 10.31
N MET A 602 -4.89 39.25 10.52
CA MET A 602 -3.65 38.80 11.15
C MET A 602 -2.42 39.33 10.40
N LEU A 603 -2.42 39.21 9.08
CA LEU A 603 -1.34 39.70 8.21
C LEU A 603 -1.16 41.22 8.28
N ALA A 604 -2.27 41.96 8.28
CA ALA A 604 -2.26 43.42 8.34
C ALA A 604 -1.81 43.96 9.70
N SER A 605 -2.18 43.30 10.81
CA SER A 605 -1.80 43.74 12.16
C SER A 605 -0.46 43.18 12.62
N GLY A 606 0.03 42.08 12.05
CA GLY A 606 1.22 41.37 12.53
C GLY A 606 0.99 40.59 13.83
N GLU A 607 -0.27 40.39 14.23
CA GLU A 607 -0.65 39.87 15.54
C GLU A 607 -1.74 38.80 15.43
N GLY A 608 -1.79 37.88 16.39
CA GLY A 608 -2.88 36.92 16.52
C GLY A 608 -2.82 35.74 15.52
N PHE A 609 -1.61 35.36 15.08
CA PHE A 609 -1.42 34.22 14.18
C PHE A 609 -1.77 32.92 14.92
N ASP A 610 -2.81 32.24 14.45
CA ASP A 610 -3.28 30.97 15.00
C ASP A 610 -2.47 29.77 14.46
N TRP A 611 -2.81 28.58 14.97
CA TRP A 611 -2.15 27.33 14.61
C TRP A 611 -2.19 27.03 13.10
N ALA A 612 -3.35 27.27 12.47
CA ALA A 612 -3.54 26.97 11.05
C ALA A 612 -2.79 27.96 10.16
N MET A 613 -2.67 29.22 10.57
CA MET A 613 -1.87 30.21 9.85
C MET A 613 -0.38 29.89 9.98
N ALA A 614 0.11 29.55 11.18
CA ALA A 614 1.51 29.14 11.38
C ALA A 614 1.88 27.90 10.55
N GLU A 615 1.01 26.89 10.53
CA GLU A 615 1.16 25.70 9.69
C GLU A 615 1.28 26.07 8.20
N ALA A 616 0.36 26.89 7.71
CA ALA A 616 0.34 27.30 6.30
C ALA A 616 1.56 28.16 5.91
N LEU A 617 2.07 29.00 6.82
CA LEU A 617 3.32 29.75 6.62
C LEU A 617 4.53 28.81 6.54
N ALA A 618 4.57 27.76 7.36
CA ALA A 618 5.65 26.77 7.31
C ALA A 618 5.63 26.03 5.97
N PHE A 619 4.46 25.61 5.50
CA PHE A 619 4.32 24.95 4.21
C PHE A 619 4.70 25.89 3.07
N GLY A 620 4.09 27.09 3.02
CA GLY A 620 4.34 28.06 1.96
C GLY A 620 5.81 28.47 1.84
N SER A 621 6.51 28.64 2.97
CA SER A 621 7.93 29.01 2.95
C SER A 621 8.81 27.90 2.38
N LEU A 622 8.58 26.63 2.78
CA LEU A 622 9.30 25.48 2.21
C LEU A 622 9.03 25.33 0.71
N LEU A 623 7.78 25.57 0.26
CA LEU A 623 7.43 25.51 -1.16
C LEU A 623 8.17 26.59 -1.98
N LEU A 624 8.29 27.81 -1.45
CA LEU A 624 9.03 28.89 -2.10
C LEU A 624 10.55 28.65 -2.10
N GLU A 625 11.06 27.88 -1.16
CA GLU A 625 12.46 27.41 -1.13
C GLU A 625 12.73 26.25 -2.11
N GLY A 626 11.69 25.72 -2.77
CA GLY A 626 11.81 24.61 -3.72
C GLY A 626 11.66 23.23 -3.10
N ASN A 627 11.23 23.13 -1.83
CA ASN A 627 11.01 21.86 -1.15
C ASN A 627 9.53 21.45 -1.26
N PRO A 628 9.19 20.28 -1.83
CA PRO A 628 7.83 19.78 -1.86
C PRO A 628 7.26 19.54 -0.47
N VAL A 629 5.95 19.67 -0.33
CA VAL A 629 5.23 19.38 0.92
C VAL A 629 4.12 18.38 0.62
N ARG A 630 4.11 17.25 1.32
CA ARG A 630 3.10 16.19 1.18
C ARG A 630 2.40 15.97 2.52
N LEU A 631 1.07 16.10 2.53
CA LEU A 631 0.22 15.86 3.71
C LEU A 631 -0.84 14.82 3.35
N SER A 632 -0.80 13.69 4.03
CA SER A 632 -1.65 12.53 3.78
C SER A 632 -2.36 12.10 5.07
N GLY A 633 -3.67 11.94 5.02
CA GLY A 633 -4.47 11.59 6.20
C GLY A 633 -5.96 11.76 5.94
N GLN A 634 -6.77 11.18 6.81
CA GLN A 634 -8.23 11.23 6.66
C GLN A 634 -8.71 12.67 6.85
N ASP A 635 -9.37 13.24 5.83
CA ASP A 635 -9.87 14.61 5.79
C ASP A 635 -8.81 15.72 5.95
N SER A 636 -7.52 15.44 5.74
CA SER A 636 -6.44 16.39 5.97
C SER A 636 -6.53 17.67 5.14
N GLY A 637 -7.18 17.66 3.98
CA GLY A 637 -7.38 18.84 3.13
C GLY A 637 -8.23 19.93 3.79
N ARG A 638 -9.32 19.53 4.47
CA ARG A 638 -10.11 20.43 5.31
C ARG A 638 -9.51 20.58 6.71
N GLY A 639 -8.93 19.48 7.20
CA GLY A 639 -8.63 19.21 8.60
C GLY A 639 -9.87 18.67 9.32
N THR A 640 -9.68 17.62 10.13
CA THR A 640 -10.72 17.01 10.99
C THR A 640 -11.52 18.07 11.73
N PHE A 641 -10.82 19.01 12.36
CA PHE A 641 -11.40 20.07 13.18
C PHE A 641 -11.85 21.30 12.38
N SER A 642 -11.83 21.26 11.04
CA SER A 642 -12.16 22.38 10.15
C SER A 642 -11.33 23.64 10.45
N HIS A 643 -10.02 23.46 10.68
CA HIS A 643 -9.07 24.54 10.96
C HIS A 643 -8.21 24.88 9.74
N ARG A 644 -7.79 23.88 8.97
CA ARG A 644 -6.76 24.02 7.94
C ARG A 644 -7.25 24.69 6.67
N HIS A 645 -8.28 24.11 6.04
CA HIS A 645 -8.81 24.55 4.75
C HIS A 645 -7.72 24.77 3.68
N SER A 646 -6.84 23.78 3.53
CA SER A 646 -5.81 23.72 2.48
C SER A 646 -6.40 23.52 1.08
N VAL A 647 -7.62 22.99 1.01
CA VAL A 647 -8.39 22.81 -0.23
C VAL A 647 -9.72 23.53 -0.11
N TRP A 648 -10.04 24.35 -1.12
CA TRP A 648 -11.32 25.03 -1.25
C TRP A 648 -12.12 24.39 -2.38
N PHE A 649 -13.44 24.34 -2.22
CA PHE A 649 -14.35 23.83 -3.23
C PHE A 649 -15.29 24.94 -3.68
N ASP A 650 -15.33 25.17 -4.99
CA ASP A 650 -16.28 26.09 -5.59
C ASP A 650 -17.71 25.60 -5.30
N GLN A 651 -18.54 26.45 -4.72
CA GLN A 651 -19.88 26.04 -4.26
C GLN A 651 -20.89 25.84 -5.39
N LYS A 652 -20.51 26.07 -6.66
CA LYS A 652 -21.35 25.83 -7.83
C LYS A 652 -20.85 24.68 -8.71
N THR A 653 -19.54 24.48 -8.77
CA THR A 653 -18.89 23.56 -9.71
C THR A 653 -18.12 22.43 -9.03
N GLU A 654 -17.90 22.50 -7.72
CA GLU A 654 -17.07 21.59 -6.92
C GLU A 654 -15.59 21.56 -7.36
N ASN A 655 -15.19 22.45 -8.26
CA ASN A 655 -13.80 22.63 -8.64
C ASN A 655 -12.93 22.91 -7.42
N ARG A 656 -11.82 22.16 -7.32
CA ARG A 656 -10.86 22.26 -6.23
C ARG A 656 -9.88 23.40 -6.49
N HIS A 657 -9.64 24.22 -5.48
CA HIS A 657 -8.57 25.21 -5.47
C HIS A 657 -7.66 24.99 -4.26
N VAL A 658 -6.36 24.98 -4.48
CA VAL A 658 -5.34 24.77 -3.43
C VAL A 658 -4.48 26.04 -3.35
N PRO A 659 -4.74 26.94 -2.38
CA PRO A 659 -4.05 28.24 -2.31
C PRO A 659 -2.54 28.11 -2.15
N LEU A 660 -2.11 27.08 -1.42
CA LEU A 660 -0.69 26.77 -1.24
C LEU A 660 0.02 26.42 -2.55
N ASN A 661 -0.67 26.04 -3.62
CA ASN A 661 -0.11 25.82 -4.97
C ASN A 661 -0.22 27.06 -5.88
N ASN A 662 -0.65 28.20 -5.34
CA ASN A 662 -0.93 29.43 -6.09
C ASN A 662 -0.29 30.66 -5.41
N ILE A 663 0.88 30.48 -4.79
CA ILE A 663 1.65 31.57 -4.16
C ILE A 663 2.60 32.21 -5.19
N SER A 664 3.25 31.40 -6.03
CA SER A 664 4.23 31.83 -7.04
C SER A 664 4.33 30.80 -8.16
N ASP A 665 4.64 31.20 -9.39
CA ASP A 665 4.81 30.26 -10.52
C ASP A 665 6.07 29.36 -10.40
N LYS A 666 7.01 29.72 -9.52
CA LYS A 666 8.30 29.02 -9.35
C LYS A 666 8.36 28.11 -8.13
N GLN A 667 7.27 28.01 -7.37
CA GLN A 667 7.24 27.22 -6.14
C GLN A 667 7.28 25.71 -6.40
N ALA A 668 7.65 24.94 -5.38
CA ALA A 668 7.43 23.50 -5.36
C ALA A 668 5.94 23.16 -5.16
N ILE A 669 5.62 21.87 -5.31
CA ILE A 669 4.25 21.35 -5.24
C ILE A 669 3.89 21.02 -3.80
N TYR A 670 2.70 21.46 -3.39
CA TYR A 670 1.99 20.97 -2.22
C TYR A 670 0.96 19.91 -2.64
N GLU A 671 1.15 18.69 -2.13
CA GLU A 671 0.25 17.56 -2.32
C GLU A 671 -0.48 17.28 -1.01
N VAL A 672 -1.78 17.60 -0.97
CA VAL A 672 -2.65 17.26 0.16
C VAL A 672 -3.67 16.21 -0.27
N ILE A 673 -3.71 15.12 0.49
CA ILE A 673 -4.47 13.93 0.16
C ILE A 673 -5.37 13.60 1.34
N ASP A 674 -6.67 13.56 1.05
CA ASP A 674 -7.65 12.94 1.92
C ASP A 674 -7.53 11.42 1.70
N SER A 675 -6.91 10.72 2.65
CA SER A 675 -6.57 9.30 2.54
C SER A 675 -7.81 8.40 2.58
N PRO A 676 -7.74 7.13 2.11
CA PRO A 676 -8.74 6.14 2.48
C PRO A 676 -8.76 5.93 4.01
N LEU A 677 -9.80 5.26 4.50
CA LEU A 677 -9.95 4.89 5.91
C LEU A 677 -9.04 3.71 6.28
N SER A 678 -7.73 3.93 6.22
CA SER A 678 -6.68 3.01 6.65
C SER A 678 -5.55 3.78 7.31
N GLU A 679 -5.06 3.28 8.45
CA GLU A 679 -3.88 3.82 9.13
C GLU A 679 -2.61 3.06 8.76
N ALA A 680 -2.64 1.73 8.81
CA ALA A 680 -1.44 0.90 8.68
C ALA A 680 -0.80 1.01 7.29
N SER A 681 -1.58 0.79 6.23
CA SER A 681 -1.07 0.89 4.87
C SER A 681 -0.69 2.33 4.50
N VAL A 682 -1.47 3.34 4.91
CA VAL A 682 -1.20 4.74 4.59
C VAL A 682 0.08 5.21 5.28
N LEU A 683 0.27 4.92 6.58
CA LEU A 683 1.50 5.26 7.27
C LEU A 683 2.72 4.53 6.68
N GLY A 684 2.56 3.26 6.30
CA GLY A 684 3.59 2.50 5.59
C GLY A 684 3.98 3.15 4.25
N PHE A 685 2.98 3.60 3.48
CA PHE A 685 3.19 4.33 2.24
C PHE A 685 3.98 5.62 2.45
N GLU A 686 3.55 6.46 3.39
CA GLU A 686 4.25 7.73 3.66
C GLU A 686 5.68 7.51 4.20
N TYR A 687 5.91 6.44 4.97
CA TYR A 687 7.26 6.05 5.37
C TYR A 687 8.12 5.68 4.15
N GLY A 688 7.60 4.85 3.24
CA GLY A 688 8.28 4.49 1.99
C GLY A 688 8.60 5.69 1.09
N PHE A 689 7.67 6.63 0.99
CA PHE A 689 7.87 7.89 0.28
C PHE A 689 9.02 8.69 0.92
N SER A 690 9.02 8.82 2.26
CA SER A 690 10.04 9.56 3.01
C SER A 690 11.46 8.99 2.92
N GLN A 691 11.58 7.68 2.66
CA GLN A 691 12.88 7.07 2.40
C GLN A 691 13.43 7.40 1.02
N ALA A 692 12.57 7.66 0.04
CA ALA A 692 12.98 8.01 -1.32
C ALA A 692 13.21 9.51 -1.49
N GLU A 693 12.42 10.37 -0.84
CA GLU A 693 12.47 11.82 -1.02
C GLU A 693 12.87 12.56 0.28
N PRO A 694 14.18 12.72 0.54
CA PRO A 694 14.66 13.43 1.73
C PRO A 694 14.48 14.96 1.65
N ASN A 695 14.21 15.53 0.47
CA ASN A 695 14.08 16.98 0.30
C ASN A 695 12.62 17.47 0.28
N ALA A 696 11.70 16.66 0.84
CA ALA A 696 10.30 17.01 0.98
C ALA A 696 9.84 16.90 2.45
N LEU A 697 8.93 17.79 2.85
CA LEU A 697 8.24 17.68 4.13
C LEU A 697 7.07 16.71 3.96
N ILE A 698 7.23 15.49 4.48
CA ILE A 698 6.23 14.43 4.33
C ILE A 698 5.56 14.19 5.68
N MET A 699 4.24 14.32 5.68
CA MET A 699 3.41 14.26 6.88
C MET A 699 2.30 13.24 6.72
N TRP A 700 2.11 12.45 7.77
CA TRP A 700 0.91 11.66 7.98
C TRP A 700 0.11 12.24 9.16
N GLU A 701 -1.19 12.47 8.97
CA GLU A 701 -2.08 12.97 10.01
C GLU A 701 -3.14 11.93 10.37
N ALA A 702 -3.16 11.53 11.64
CA ALA A 702 -4.25 10.73 12.19
C ALA A 702 -5.48 11.62 12.41
N GLN A 703 -6.69 11.10 12.19
CA GLN A 703 -7.92 11.87 12.44
C GLN A 703 -8.02 12.30 13.92
N PHE A 704 -7.74 11.35 14.81
CA PHE A 704 -7.38 11.56 16.21
C PHE A 704 -6.11 10.72 16.49
N GLY A 705 -5.24 11.20 17.37
CA GLY A 705 -3.99 10.51 17.66
C GLY A 705 -4.19 9.10 18.25
N ASP A 706 -5.35 8.87 18.87
CA ASP A 706 -5.78 7.58 19.44
C ASP A 706 -5.75 6.45 18.39
N PHE A 707 -6.04 6.74 17.12
CA PHE A 707 -6.17 5.75 16.03
C PHE A 707 -4.84 5.30 15.42
N ALA A 708 -3.73 5.96 15.74
CA ALA A 708 -2.40 5.58 15.24
C ALA A 708 -1.96 4.17 15.68
N ASN A 709 -2.63 3.59 16.69
CA ASN A 709 -2.42 2.21 17.11
C ASN A 709 -2.78 1.17 16.03
N GLY A 710 -3.63 1.49 15.06
CA GLY A 710 -3.87 0.63 13.89
C GLY A 710 -2.60 0.40 13.07
N ALA A 711 -1.69 1.37 13.07
CA ALA A 711 -0.41 1.33 12.36
C ALA A 711 0.80 0.96 13.25
N GLN A 712 0.57 0.33 14.41
CA GLN A 712 1.62 0.10 15.41
C GLN A 712 2.83 -0.65 14.85
N VAL A 713 2.63 -1.64 13.97
CA VAL A 713 3.75 -2.39 13.37
C VAL A 713 4.64 -1.49 12.51
N ILE A 714 4.09 -0.48 11.85
CA ILE A 714 4.87 0.50 11.09
C ILE A 714 5.69 1.37 12.04
N VAL A 715 5.08 1.83 13.14
CA VAL A 715 5.77 2.61 14.18
C VAL A 715 6.94 1.84 14.80
N ASP A 716 6.70 0.60 15.21
CA ASP A 716 7.67 -0.23 15.93
C ASP A 716 8.81 -0.67 15.00
N GLN A 717 8.47 -1.16 13.80
CA GLN A 717 9.42 -1.91 12.99
C GLN A 717 10.12 -1.09 11.90
N PHE A 718 9.61 0.11 11.60
CA PHE A 718 10.16 1.01 10.60
C PHE A 718 10.51 2.39 11.17
N ILE A 719 9.53 3.09 11.77
CA ILE A 719 9.73 4.49 12.18
C ILE A 719 10.72 4.59 13.35
N SER A 720 10.53 3.78 14.40
CA SER A 720 11.38 3.84 15.60
C SER A 720 12.71 3.11 15.46
N SER A 721 12.85 2.19 14.50
CA SER A 721 14.00 1.26 14.46
C SER A 721 14.65 1.11 13.08
N GLY A 722 14.11 1.69 12.01
CA GLY A 722 14.61 1.50 10.64
C GLY A 722 16.02 2.05 10.40
N GLU A 723 16.39 3.15 11.07
CA GLU A 723 17.75 3.69 11.00
C GLU A 723 18.75 2.80 11.75
N ALA A 724 18.40 2.33 12.95
CA ALA A 724 19.28 1.45 13.73
C ALA A 724 19.48 0.08 13.05
N LYS A 725 18.41 -0.49 12.47
CA LYS A 725 18.42 -1.82 11.85
C LYS A 725 19.03 -1.83 10.45
N TRP A 726 18.68 -0.83 9.63
CA TRP A 726 18.94 -0.84 8.18
C TRP A 726 19.60 0.43 7.66
N LEU A 727 19.87 1.40 8.55
CA LEU A 727 20.60 2.62 8.24
C LEU A 727 19.82 3.47 7.22
N ARG A 728 18.49 3.35 7.31
CA ARG A 728 17.52 4.11 6.53
C ARG A 728 16.92 5.21 7.39
N MET A 729 17.36 6.43 7.12
CA MET A 729 16.79 7.64 7.70
C MET A 729 15.41 7.92 7.11
N SER A 730 14.58 8.64 7.86
CA SER A 730 13.26 9.09 7.42
C SER A 730 12.98 10.47 8.01
N GLY A 731 12.44 11.39 7.19
CA GLY A 731 11.99 12.71 7.62
C GLY A 731 10.50 12.76 7.97
N LEU A 732 9.82 11.60 8.05
CA LEU A 732 8.37 11.50 8.21
C LEU A 732 7.90 12.20 9.50
N VAL A 733 6.87 13.03 9.37
CA VAL A 733 6.20 13.69 10.48
C VAL A 733 4.86 13.01 10.74
N MET A 734 4.61 12.61 11.98
CA MET A 734 3.32 12.09 12.44
C MET A 734 2.59 13.18 13.22
N LEU A 735 1.45 13.63 12.70
CA LEU A 735 0.57 14.61 13.36
C LEU A 735 -0.54 13.84 14.09
N LEU A 736 -0.51 13.86 15.42
CA LEU A 736 -1.37 13.04 16.28
C LEU A 736 -2.22 13.93 17.19
N PRO A 737 -3.49 14.22 16.82
CA PRO A 737 -4.35 15.08 17.64
C PRO A 737 -4.53 14.51 19.05
N HIS A 738 -4.12 15.29 20.05
CA HIS A 738 -4.03 14.89 21.45
C HIS A 738 -4.64 15.97 22.36
N GLY A 739 -5.30 15.54 23.44
CA GLY A 739 -5.79 16.45 24.47
C GLY A 739 -6.99 15.92 25.25
N TYR A 740 -6.98 16.06 26.57
CA TYR A 740 -8.07 15.59 27.43
C TYR A 740 -9.16 16.65 27.55
N GLU A 741 -10.21 16.50 26.74
CA GLU A 741 -11.29 17.50 26.57
C GLU A 741 -12.68 16.95 26.89
N GLY A 742 -12.74 15.78 27.55
CA GLY A 742 -14.00 15.15 27.96
C GLY A 742 -14.75 14.42 26.84
N GLN A 743 -14.06 14.10 25.72
CA GLN A 743 -14.64 13.42 24.56
C GLN A 743 -14.57 11.87 24.64
N GLY A 744 -14.19 11.33 25.80
CA GLY A 744 -14.10 9.88 26.00
C GLY A 744 -12.75 9.27 25.60
N PRO A 745 -12.62 7.94 25.71
CA PRO A 745 -11.33 7.27 25.67
C PRO A 745 -10.64 7.19 24.31
N GLU A 746 -11.38 7.22 23.21
CA GLU A 746 -10.83 7.13 21.84
C GLU A 746 -10.66 8.50 21.15
N HIS A 747 -10.82 9.59 21.90
CA HIS A 747 -10.69 10.96 21.39
C HIS A 747 -9.91 11.85 22.35
N SER A 748 -8.99 11.29 23.12
CA SER A 748 -8.25 12.00 24.18
C SER A 748 -6.74 11.83 24.07
N SER A 749 -6.27 10.61 23.83
CA SER A 749 -4.86 10.26 24.00
C SER A 749 -4.27 9.58 22.79
N ALA A 750 -3.34 10.29 22.16
CA ALA A 750 -2.36 9.73 21.24
C ALA A 750 -1.36 8.74 21.89
N ARG A 751 -1.49 8.39 23.18
CA ARG A 751 -0.59 7.49 23.92
C ARG A 751 0.87 7.93 23.88
N VAL A 752 1.09 9.17 24.35
CA VAL A 752 2.41 9.82 24.44
C VAL A 752 3.45 8.89 25.07
N GLU A 753 3.06 8.15 26.10
CA GLU A 753 3.89 7.20 26.83
C GLU A 753 4.51 6.12 25.94
N ARG A 754 3.80 5.68 24.89
CA ARG A 754 4.24 4.59 24.02
C ARG A 754 5.36 5.05 23.08
N TYR A 755 5.21 6.22 22.48
CA TYR A 755 6.26 6.80 21.65
C TYR A 755 7.52 7.11 22.47
N LEU A 756 7.36 7.60 23.69
CA LEU A 756 8.48 7.86 24.60
C LEU A 756 9.18 6.58 25.07
N GLN A 757 8.43 5.48 25.26
CA GLN A 757 9.01 4.18 25.57
C GLN A 757 9.90 3.66 24.42
N LEU A 758 9.53 3.94 23.18
CA LEU A 758 10.32 3.56 21.99
C LEU A 758 11.54 4.46 21.76
N CYS A 759 11.68 5.59 22.47
CA CYS A 759 12.75 6.55 22.23
C CYS A 759 14.09 6.09 22.81
N ALA A 760 15.07 5.86 21.94
CA ALA A 760 16.45 5.52 22.29
C ALA A 760 17.39 5.92 21.15
N GLU A 761 18.67 6.16 21.45
CA GLU A 761 19.72 6.36 20.43
C GLU A 761 19.39 7.43 19.36
N ASP A 762 18.69 8.50 19.75
CA ASP A 762 18.23 9.58 18.87
C ASP A 762 17.38 9.08 17.69
N ASN A 763 16.65 7.97 17.85
CA ASN A 763 15.87 7.36 16.77
C ASN A 763 14.72 8.23 16.25
N MET A 764 14.07 9.00 17.12
CA MET A 764 12.93 9.86 16.79
C MET A 764 13.00 11.19 17.53
N GLN A 765 12.04 12.08 17.24
CA GLN A 765 11.80 13.31 17.99
C GLN A 765 10.36 13.31 18.46
N VAL A 766 10.13 13.68 19.73
CA VAL A 766 8.79 13.70 20.32
C VAL A 766 8.51 15.10 20.87
N VAL A 767 7.52 15.76 20.30
CA VAL A 767 7.15 17.15 20.62
C VAL A 767 5.65 17.29 20.92
N ASN A 768 5.31 18.23 21.78
CA ASN A 768 3.93 18.61 22.13
C ASN A 768 3.88 20.13 22.24
N CYS A 769 3.74 20.77 21.08
CA CYS A 769 3.91 22.22 20.97
C CYS A 769 2.73 22.97 21.60
N THR A 770 2.97 24.13 22.21
CA THR A 770 1.91 24.96 22.81
C THR A 770 1.79 26.35 22.19
N ASP A 771 2.67 26.71 21.25
CA ASP A 771 2.71 28.01 20.58
C ASP A 771 2.77 27.83 19.05
N PRO A 772 1.96 28.56 18.27
CA PRO A 772 1.95 28.45 16.81
C PRO A 772 3.31 28.67 16.15
N ALA A 773 4.11 29.63 16.60
CA ALA A 773 5.46 29.85 16.05
C ALA A 773 6.40 28.67 16.32
N ASN A 774 6.29 28.04 17.49
CA ASN A 774 7.08 26.84 17.77
C ASN A 774 6.70 25.67 16.85
N PHE A 775 5.41 25.52 16.51
CA PHE A 775 4.95 24.54 15.53
C PHE A 775 5.45 24.84 14.10
N PHE A 776 5.45 26.12 13.70
CA PHE A 776 6.06 26.54 12.43
C PHE A 776 7.55 26.13 12.35
N HIS A 777 8.32 26.45 13.40
CA HIS A 777 9.75 26.18 13.42
C HIS A 777 10.05 24.69 13.46
N VAL A 778 9.28 23.88 14.20
CA VAL A 778 9.54 22.44 14.28
C VAL A 778 9.32 21.72 12.94
N LEU A 779 8.36 22.17 12.14
CA LEU A 779 8.12 21.65 10.79
C LEU A 779 9.27 22.02 9.85
N ARG A 780 9.66 23.29 9.79
CA ARG A 780 10.79 23.75 8.96
C ARG A 780 12.10 23.08 9.36
N ARG A 781 12.30 22.86 10.65
CA ARG A 781 13.48 22.15 11.19
C ARG A 781 13.66 20.74 10.62
N GLN A 782 12.61 20.09 10.10
CA GLN A 782 12.76 18.79 9.43
C GLN A 782 13.60 18.85 8.15
N LEU A 783 13.61 19.99 7.46
CA LEU A 783 14.36 20.19 6.21
C LEU A 783 15.60 21.07 6.37
N HIS A 784 15.60 22.02 7.30
CA HIS A 784 16.75 22.90 7.59
C HIS A 784 17.81 22.27 8.50
N ARG A 785 17.86 20.94 8.53
CA ARG A 785 18.97 20.17 9.09
C ARG A 785 19.53 19.30 7.99
N ASP A 786 20.80 18.96 8.08
CA ASP A 786 21.51 18.10 7.15
C ASP A 786 21.32 16.61 7.47
N PHE A 787 20.32 16.25 8.27
CA PHE A 787 19.93 14.88 8.57
C PHE A 787 18.41 14.75 8.61
N ARG A 788 17.89 13.51 8.60
CA ARG A 788 16.46 13.23 8.69
C ARG A 788 16.16 12.30 9.85
N LYS A 789 15.21 12.70 10.69
CA LYS A 789 14.67 11.91 11.80
C LYS A 789 13.15 12.00 11.81
N PRO A 790 12.44 10.92 12.14
CA PRO A 790 11.01 10.99 12.34
C PRO A 790 10.64 12.02 13.41
N LEU A 791 9.50 12.68 13.23
CA LEU A 791 8.98 13.68 14.15
C LEU A 791 7.56 13.30 14.57
N ILE A 792 7.39 12.93 15.83
CA ILE A 792 6.09 12.66 16.46
C ILE A 792 5.60 13.96 17.09
N VAL A 793 4.51 14.50 16.57
CA VAL A 793 3.87 15.72 17.06
C VAL A 793 2.52 15.40 17.66
N PHE A 794 2.35 15.67 18.95
CA PHE A 794 1.03 15.69 19.56
C PHE A 794 0.35 17.00 19.22
N THR A 795 -0.43 17.00 18.14
CA THR A 795 -1.10 18.20 17.64
C THR A 795 -2.32 18.54 18.49
N PRO A 796 -2.70 19.82 18.62
CA PRO A 796 -3.80 20.21 19.47
C PRO A 796 -5.16 20.00 18.81
N LYS A 797 -6.21 20.05 19.64
CA LYS A 797 -7.61 20.11 19.22
C LYS A 797 -8.25 21.43 19.63
N SER A 798 -8.41 21.67 20.94
CA SER A 798 -8.92 22.95 21.47
C SER A 798 -7.98 24.13 21.20
N LEU A 799 -6.65 23.93 21.24
CA LEU A 799 -5.70 25.05 21.02
C LEU A 799 -5.77 25.64 19.62
N LEU A 800 -6.32 24.91 18.63
CA LEU A 800 -6.52 25.41 17.27
C LEU A 800 -7.32 26.72 17.22
N ARG A 801 -8.10 27.03 18.26
CA ARG A 801 -8.91 28.26 18.36
C ARG A 801 -8.78 28.95 19.73
N HIS A 802 -7.80 28.57 20.55
CA HIS A 802 -7.66 29.13 21.89
C HIS A 802 -7.11 30.55 21.83
N LYS A 803 -7.77 31.50 22.50
CA LYS A 803 -7.46 32.94 22.37
C LYS A 803 -6.06 33.32 22.82
N LEU A 804 -5.49 32.55 23.76
CA LEU A 804 -4.12 32.74 24.24
C LEU A 804 -3.08 31.94 23.43
N CYS A 805 -3.51 31.00 22.57
CA CYS A 805 -2.61 30.20 21.74
C CYS A 805 -2.45 30.87 20.37
N VAL A 806 -1.79 32.02 20.38
CA VAL A 806 -1.51 32.83 19.20
C VAL A 806 -0.08 33.37 19.26
N SER A 807 0.53 33.61 18.10
CA SER A 807 1.86 34.21 17.99
C SER A 807 1.80 35.53 17.21
N SER A 808 2.81 36.37 17.41
CA SER A 808 3.07 37.57 16.61
C SER A 808 3.95 37.24 15.40
N LEU A 809 3.90 38.07 14.35
CA LEU A 809 4.58 37.80 13.08
C LEU A 809 6.11 37.74 13.22
N ASP A 810 6.70 38.49 14.15
CA ASP A 810 8.14 38.50 14.42
C ASP A 810 8.67 37.17 14.96
N LYS A 811 7.81 36.37 15.62
CA LYS A 811 8.19 35.03 16.12
C LYS A 811 8.43 33.99 15.01
N PHE A 812 8.11 34.33 13.75
CA PHE A 812 8.45 33.54 12.56
C PHE A 812 9.65 34.13 11.78
N GLY A 813 10.00 35.39 12.09
CA GLY A 813 10.98 36.21 11.38
C GLY A 813 12.44 35.96 11.77
N PRO A 814 13.39 36.71 11.18
CA PRO A 814 14.81 36.61 11.50
C PRO A 814 15.11 36.67 13.01
N GLY A 815 15.96 35.76 13.49
CA GLY A 815 16.33 35.65 14.92
C GLY A 815 15.42 34.75 15.75
N SER A 816 14.30 34.28 15.19
CA SER A 816 13.45 33.26 15.82
C SER A 816 13.92 31.83 15.51
N SER A 817 13.54 30.86 16.35
CA SER A 817 13.87 29.44 16.17
C SER A 817 12.95 28.55 17.00
N PHE A 818 13.03 27.24 16.81
CA PHE A 818 12.36 26.29 17.70
C PHE A 818 12.91 26.35 19.14
N HIS A 819 12.02 26.34 20.12
CA HIS A 819 12.32 26.29 21.55
C HIS A 819 11.92 24.94 22.14
N ARG A 820 12.92 24.19 22.66
CA ARG A 820 12.70 22.89 23.35
C ARG A 820 11.98 23.06 24.70
N VAL A 821 12.21 24.19 25.36
CA VAL A 821 11.59 24.58 26.65
C VAL A 821 11.12 26.02 26.52
N MET A 822 9.86 26.28 26.85
CA MET A 822 9.31 27.64 26.97
C MET A 822 9.03 27.98 28.44
N TYR A 823 9.01 29.26 28.76
CA TYR A 823 8.72 29.81 30.09
C TYR A 823 7.68 30.93 29.97
N ASP A 824 7.25 31.49 31.09
CA ASP A 824 6.34 32.66 31.09
C ASP A 824 7.05 33.91 30.59
N ASP A 825 6.38 34.68 29.74
CA ASP A 825 6.92 35.93 29.17
C ASP A 825 7.04 37.05 30.22
N GLU A 826 6.27 36.98 31.32
CA GLU A 826 6.25 37.99 32.39
C GLU A 826 6.64 37.37 33.75
N ALA A 827 7.59 38.00 34.45
CA ALA A 827 7.95 37.64 35.82
C ALA A 827 6.92 38.25 36.80
N LEU A 828 6.09 37.40 37.41
CA LEU A 828 5.03 37.83 38.35
C LEU A 828 5.54 38.14 39.76
N CYS A 829 6.73 37.65 40.11
CA CYS A 829 7.46 37.99 41.33
C CYS A 829 8.98 37.82 41.09
N PRO A 830 9.85 38.30 42.00
CA PRO A 830 11.28 38.02 41.93
C PRO A 830 11.59 36.51 41.97
N ASP A 831 12.62 36.06 41.25
CA ASP A 831 13.00 34.64 41.19
C ASP A 831 13.19 33.99 42.59
N SER A 832 13.66 34.76 43.58
CA SER A 832 13.83 34.31 44.97
C SER A 832 12.51 34.09 45.73
N GLU A 833 11.41 34.66 45.26
CA GLU A 833 10.08 34.55 45.86
C GLU A 833 9.22 33.46 45.20
N VAL A 834 9.69 32.87 44.09
CA VAL A 834 9.02 31.73 43.46
C VAL A 834 9.10 30.52 44.39
N LYS A 835 7.94 30.04 44.83
CA LYS A 835 7.82 28.90 45.75
C LYS A 835 7.62 27.58 45.03
N ARG A 836 7.12 27.60 43.80
CA ARG A 836 6.88 26.39 43.01
C ARG A 836 7.11 26.63 41.53
N VAL A 837 7.79 25.69 40.88
CA VAL A 837 7.94 25.62 39.42
C VAL A 837 7.15 24.41 38.92
N ILE A 838 6.19 24.65 38.03
CA ILE A 838 5.39 23.60 37.41
C ILE A 838 5.93 23.35 35.99
N LEU A 839 6.50 22.17 35.78
CA LEU A 839 6.79 21.63 34.47
C LEU A 839 5.53 20.97 33.91
N CYS A 840 5.21 21.26 32.66
CA CYS A 840 4.09 20.65 31.94
C CYS A 840 4.41 20.54 30.45
N SER A 841 3.56 19.85 29.69
CA SER A 841 3.70 19.73 28.24
C SER A 841 2.31 19.77 27.59
N GLY A 842 2.18 20.44 26.45
CA GLY A 842 0.91 20.55 25.73
C GLY A 842 -0.14 21.42 26.41
N LYS A 843 -1.42 21.16 26.07
CA LYS A 843 -2.55 22.06 26.36
C LYS A 843 -2.82 22.34 27.84
N VAL A 844 -2.38 21.46 28.74
CA VAL A 844 -2.60 21.62 30.19
C VAL A 844 -1.97 22.92 30.72
N TYR A 845 -0.95 23.46 30.02
CA TYR A 845 -0.42 24.78 30.31
C TYR A 845 -1.50 25.86 30.35
N TYR A 846 -2.42 25.87 29.39
CA TYR A 846 -3.46 26.90 29.32
C TYR A 846 -4.48 26.76 30.45
N ASP A 847 -4.83 25.53 30.83
CA ASP A 847 -5.70 25.27 31.99
C ASP A 847 -5.05 25.79 33.28
N LEU A 848 -3.74 25.50 33.48
CA LEU A 848 -2.96 25.98 34.62
C LEU A 848 -2.77 27.50 34.63
N PHE A 849 -2.47 28.08 33.47
CA PHE A 849 -2.20 29.50 33.31
C PHE A 849 -3.43 30.34 33.64
N GLU A 850 -4.59 29.98 33.07
CA GLU A 850 -5.84 30.66 33.33
C GLU A 850 -6.26 30.51 34.79
N GLU A 851 -6.10 29.32 35.37
CA GLU A 851 -6.48 29.07 36.76
C GLU A 851 -5.56 29.81 37.75
N ARG A 852 -4.24 29.88 37.48
CA ARG A 852 -3.30 30.71 38.25
C ARG A 852 -3.72 32.17 38.24
N ALA A 853 -4.07 32.69 37.06
CA ALA A 853 -4.52 34.08 36.90
C ALA A 853 -5.84 34.34 37.64
N LYS A 854 -6.83 33.44 37.55
CA LYS A 854 -8.11 33.54 38.26
C LYS A 854 -7.93 33.58 39.79
N ARG A 855 -6.94 32.85 40.32
CA ARG A 855 -6.62 32.82 41.76
C ARG A 855 -5.71 33.94 42.23
N GLY A 856 -5.17 34.76 41.32
CA GLY A 856 -4.22 35.82 41.66
C GLY A 856 -2.89 35.31 42.25
N ILE A 857 -2.46 34.11 41.85
CA ILE A 857 -1.23 33.48 42.35
C ILE A 857 -0.04 34.03 41.56
N THR A 858 0.96 34.56 42.26
CA THR A 858 2.16 35.18 41.65
C THR A 858 3.46 34.41 41.93
N ASP A 859 3.47 33.51 42.91
CA ASP A 859 4.65 32.77 43.38
C ASP A 859 4.84 31.38 42.74
N VAL A 860 4.11 31.12 41.65
CA VAL A 860 4.20 29.88 40.85
C VAL A 860 4.66 30.23 39.43
N SER A 861 5.72 29.56 38.96
CA SER A 861 6.28 29.75 37.61
C SER A 861 6.06 28.51 36.74
N PHE A 862 5.85 28.69 35.44
CA PHE A 862 5.64 27.61 34.47
C PHE A 862 6.85 27.38 33.57
N LEU A 863 7.18 26.10 33.36
CA LEU A 863 8.10 25.65 32.31
C LEU A 863 7.37 24.65 31.42
N ARG A 864 7.29 24.95 30.13
CA ARG A 864 6.66 24.09 29.13
C ARG A 864 7.71 23.27 28.41
N LEU A 865 7.57 21.95 28.46
CA LEU A 865 8.39 21.00 27.74
C LEU A 865 7.81 20.76 26.34
N GLU A 866 8.24 21.57 25.38
CA GLU A 866 7.78 21.51 23.99
C GLU A 866 8.40 20.30 23.26
N GLN A 867 9.65 19.97 23.57
CA GLN A 867 10.32 18.76 23.11
C GLN A 867 10.61 17.85 24.31
N ILE A 868 9.99 16.67 24.31
CA ILE A 868 10.14 15.67 25.37
C ILE A 868 11.32 14.74 25.06
N TYR A 869 11.48 14.36 23.78
CA TYR A 869 12.62 13.58 23.30
C TYR A 869 13.23 14.20 22.02
N PRO A 870 14.58 14.30 21.92
CA PRO A 870 15.57 14.13 22.99
C PRO A 870 15.36 15.08 24.17
N PHE A 871 15.61 14.60 25.39
CA PHE A 871 15.30 15.33 26.63
C PHE A 871 16.16 16.59 26.81
N PRO A 872 15.59 17.77 27.10
CA PRO A 872 16.32 19.04 27.14
C PRO A 872 16.98 19.33 28.50
N ASP A 873 17.95 18.51 28.91
CA ASP A 873 18.65 18.65 30.22
C ASP A 873 19.28 20.05 30.39
N GLY A 874 20.10 20.49 29.44
CA GLY A 874 20.80 21.78 29.52
C GLY A 874 19.87 22.99 29.68
N PRO A 875 18.87 23.17 28.78
CA PRO A 875 17.87 24.22 28.92
C PRO A 875 17.09 24.18 30.24
N LEU A 876 16.70 22.99 30.71
CA LEU A 876 15.99 22.84 31.98
C LEU A 876 16.86 23.21 33.17
N ARG A 877 18.11 22.74 33.22
CA ARG A 877 19.06 23.09 34.28
C ARG A 877 19.24 24.60 34.37
N LYS A 878 19.39 25.28 33.23
CA LYS A 878 19.54 26.73 33.18
C LYS A 878 18.33 27.44 33.81
N GLN A 879 17.10 27.05 33.46
CA GLN A 879 15.90 27.69 34.00
C GLN A 879 15.66 27.35 35.47
N LEU A 880 15.79 26.08 35.87
CA LEU A 880 15.56 25.65 37.25
C LEU A 880 16.58 26.21 38.23
N SER A 881 17.81 26.51 37.79
CA SER A 881 18.84 27.15 38.63
C SER A 881 18.46 28.52 39.18
N ARG A 882 17.48 29.19 38.55
CA ARG A 882 16.95 30.48 38.99
C ARG A 882 16.10 30.38 40.25
N PHE A 883 15.50 29.22 40.52
CA PHE A 883 14.50 29.01 41.57
C PHE A 883 14.99 27.98 42.61
N PRO A 884 16.14 28.19 43.30
CA PRO A 884 16.75 27.18 44.14
C PRO A 884 15.92 26.80 45.37
N GLN A 885 14.96 27.63 45.78
CA GLN A 885 14.08 27.38 46.93
C GLN A 885 12.70 26.84 46.54
N ALA A 886 12.42 26.69 45.24
CA ALA A 886 11.10 26.27 44.77
C ALA A 886 10.93 24.76 44.82
N GLU A 887 9.71 24.32 45.16
CA GLU A 887 9.25 22.96 44.85
C GLU A 887 9.11 22.78 43.34
N VAL A 888 9.39 21.58 42.84
CA VAL A 888 9.28 21.29 41.42
C VAL A 888 8.21 20.23 41.18
N VAL A 889 7.20 20.59 40.38
CA VAL A 889 6.04 19.74 40.07
C VAL A 889 6.07 19.38 38.60
N TRP A 890 5.80 18.13 38.26
CA TRP A 890 5.38 17.72 36.92
C TRP A 890 3.85 17.64 36.89
N CYS A 891 3.22 18.51 36.11
CA CYS A 891 1.77 18.50 35.93
C CYS A 891 1.40 18.03 34.52
N GLN A 892 0.51 17.04 34.45
CA GLN A 892 -0.01 16.50 33.19
C GLN A 892 -1.51 16.18 33.29
N GLU A 893 -2.20 16.21 32.16
CA GLU A 893 -3.63 15.86 32.10
C GLU A 893 -3.86 14.36 31.93
N GLU A 894 -2.88 13.63 31.39
CA GLU A 894 -2.93 12.19 31.22
C GLU A 894 -2.89 11.45 32.57
N PRO A 895 -3.50 10.24 32.68
CA PRO A 895 -3.32 9.34 33.82
C PRO A 895 -1.84 9.11 34.16
N GLU A 896 -1.54 8.82 35.42
CA GLU A 896 -0.16 8.64 35.91
C GLU A 896 0.64 7.57 35.14
N ASN A 897 -0.03 6.50 34.70
CA ASN A 897 0.55 5.43 33.91
C ASN A 897 0.63 5.74 32.39
N GLN A 898 0.28 6.95 31.99
CA GLN A 898 0.24 7.46 30.62
C GLN A 898 0.97 8.81 30.54
N GLY A 899 0.96 9.45 29.38
CA GLY A 899 1.62 10.75 29.22
C GLY A 899 3.14 10.63 29.35
N ALA A 900 3.79 11.71 29.79
CA ALA A 900 5.24 11.77 29.86
C ALA A 900 5.84 11.37 31.22
N TRP A 901 5.03 11.23 32.27
CA TRP A 901 5.50 11.08 33.66
C TRP A 901 6.63 10.05 33.84
N HIS A 902 6.39 8.79 33.46
CA HIS A 902 7.38 7.73 33.63
C HIS A 902 8.67 7.93 32.80
N PHE A 903 8.59 8.71 31.72
CA PHE A 903 9.76 9.05 30.92
C PHE A 903 10.56 10.20 31.56
N VAL A 904 9.90 11.22 32.11
CA VAL A 904 10.54 12.44 32.60
C VAL A 904 10.95 12.40 34.07
N ASP A 905 10.28 11.63 34.95
CA ASP A 905 10.54 11.61 36.42
C ASP A 905 12.04 11.54 36.74
N ARG A 906 12.71 10.48 36.27
CA ARG A 906 14.14 10.25 36.56
C ARG A 906 15.07 11.22 35.84
N ARG A 907 14.65 11.77 34.70
CA ARG A 907 15.44 12.74 33.94
C ARG A 907 15.40 14.11 34.62
N ILE A 908 14.23 14.51 35.12
CA ILE A 908 14.08 15.72 35.92
C ILE A 908 14.81 15.56 37.26
N GLU A 909 14.74 14.41 37.93
CA GLU A 909 15.55 14.13 39.12
C GLU A 909 17.06 14.33 38.87
N GLY A 910 17.56 13.89 37.70
CA GLY A 910 18.94 14.14 37.27
C GLY A 910 19.25 15.63 37.14
N VAL A 911 18.38 16.41 36.49
CA VAL A 911 18.51 17.88 36.37
C VAL A 911 18.53 18.53 37.76
N LEU A 912 17.57 18.18 38.62
CA LEU A 912 17.42 18.75 39.97
C LEU A 912 18.57 18.40 40.89
N SER A 913 19.12 17.19 40.79
CA SER A 913 20.31 16.78 41.53
C SER A 913 21.53 17.62 41.17
N ALA A 914 21.60 18.08 39.93
CA ALA A 914 22.70 18.87 39.42
C ALA A 914 22.50 20.39 39.55
N VAL A 915 21.30 20.83 39.90
CA VAL A 915 21.00 22.19 40.37
C VAL A 915 21.15 22.21 41.90
N ASN A 916 21.83 23.21 42.45
CA ASN A 916 22.03 23.31 43.91
C ASN A 916 20.78 23.87 44.64
N GLY A 917 19.61 23.29 44.37
CA GLY A 917 18.31 23.69 44.95
C GLY A 917 17.79 22.71 46.01
N VAL A 918 16.71 23.11 46.70
CA VAL A 918 16.05 22.33 47.76
C VAL A 918 15.26 21.13 47.22
N ALA A 919 14.62 21.27 46.06
CA ALA A 919 13.92 20.17 45.40
C ALA A 919 14.93 19.18 44.78
N LYS A 920 14.83 17.91 45.17
CA LYS A 920 15.69 16.83 44.64
C LYS A 920 14.98 15.92 43.65
N ARG A 921 13.65 15.87 43.68
CA ARG A 921 12.82 15.05 42.79
C ARG A 921 11.54 15.82 42.44
N PRO A 922 10.99 15.67 41.22
CA PRO A 922 9.70 16.27 40.90
C PRO A 922 8.55 15.59 41.67
N VAL A 923 7.52 16.37 42.00
CA VAL A 923 6.24 15.86 42.52
C VAL A 923 5.27 15.68 41.34
N TYR A 924 4.63 14.51 41.26
CA TYR A 924 3.60 14.25 40.25
C TYR A 924 2.28 14.89 40.64
N VAL A 925 1.66 15.61 39.70
CA VAL A 925 0.29 16.10 39.81
C VAL A 925 -0.46 15.86 38.50
N GLY A 926 -1.45 14.98 38.52
CA GLY A 926 -2.26 14.70 37.33
C GLY A 926 -3.40 13.75 37.64
N ARG A 927 -3.96 13.12 36.60
CA ARG A 927 -5.00 12.10 36.79
C ARG A 927 -4.40 10.84 37.44
N PRO A 928 -5.16 10.12 38.29
CA PRO A 928 -4.72 8.82 38.80
C PRO A 928 -4.55 7.82 37.66
N ALA A 929 -3.73 6.79 37.86
CA ALA A 929 -3.56 5.73 36.89
C ALA A 929 -4.90 5.10 36.47
N ALA A 930 -5.04 4.80 35.18
CA ALA A 930 -6.26 4.26 34.59
C ALA A 930 -5.96 3.24 33.49
N ALA A 931 -6.83 2.23 33.39
CA ALA A 931 -6.77 1.23 32.30
C ALA A 931 -7.23 1.83 30.96
N SER A 932 -8.33 2.58 31.00
CA SER A 932 -8.85 3.34 29.85
C SER A 932 -8.08 4.66 29.69
N PRO A 933 -7.83 5.16 28.47
CA PRO A 933 -7.15 6.45 28.28
C PRO A 933 -7.82 7.61 29.01
N ALA A 934 -9.15 7.70 28.95
CA ALA A 934 -9.93 8.73 29.60
C ALA A 934 -11.29 8.20 30.09
N THR A 935 -11.98 8.98 30.92
CA THR A 935 -13.36 8.72 31.30
C THR A 935 -14.32 9.12 30.18
N GLY A 936 -15.38 8.32 29.95
CA GLY A 936 -16.50 8.69 29.08
C GLY A 936 -17.54 9.59 29.75
N ASN A 937 -17.35 9.98 31.01
CA ASN A 937 -18.29 10.83 31.75
C ASN A 937 -17.74 12.25 31.91
N GLY A 938 -18.43 13.23 31.31
CA GLY A 938 -18.02 14.64 31.34
C GLY A 938 -17.92 15.25 32.73
N GLN A 939 -18.82 14.93 33.67
CA GLN A 939 -18.75 15.45 35.05
C GLN A 939 -17.53 14.91 35.78
N ARG A 940 -17.22 13.62 35.59
CA ARG A 940 -16.01 13.01 36.15
C ARG A 940 -14.76 13.64 35.56
N HIS A 941 -14.72 13.86 34.25
CA HIS A 941 -13.61 14.54 33.57
C HIS A 941 -13.33 15.93 34.16
N GLN A 942 -14.38 16.74 34.35
CA GLN A 942 -14.27 18.07 34.95
C GLN A 942 -13.81 18.02 36.41
N ARG A 943 -14.32 17.06 37.20
CA ARG A 943 -13.86 16.84 38.57
C ARG A 943 -12.38 16.47 38.62
N GLU A 944 -11.93 15.58 37.74
CA GLU A 944 -10.52 15.20 37.64
C GLU A 944 -9.63 16.40 37.27
N LEU A 945 -10.05 17.21 36.30
CA LEU A 945 -9.38 18.47 35.93
C LEU A 945 -9.22 19.40 37.13
N GLN A 946 -10.33 19.73 37.79
CA GLN A 946 -10.30 20.62 38.95
C GLN A 946 -9.41 20.07 40.08
N THR A 947 -9.46 18.76 40.33
CA THR A 947 -8.68 18.12 41.40
C THR A 947 -7.18 18.31 41.20
N PHE A 948 -6.66 18.10 39.99
CA PHE A 948 -5.22 18.27 39.78
C PHE A 948 -4.82 19.75 39.63
N LEU A 949 -5.69 20.63 39.11
CA LEU A 949 -5.44 22.08 39.12
C LEU A 949 -5.30 22.61 40.55
N ASP A 950 -6.17 22.14 41.46
CA ASP A 950 -6.08 22.48 42.89
C ASP A 950 -4.77 22.01 43.51
N ALA A 951 -4.36 20.76 43.23
CA ALA A 951 -3.10 20.22 43.74
C ALA A 951 -1.87 20.95 43.17
N ALA A 952 -1.89 21.29 41.88
CA ALA A 952 -0.78 21.92 41.19
C ALA A 952 -0.53 23.34 41.70
N LEU A 953 -1.58 24.12 41.94
CA LEU A 953 -1.50 25.54 42.29
C LEU A 953 -1.52 25.84 43.79
N SER A 954 -1.89 24.88 44.65
CA SER A 954 -1.90 25.09 46.11
C SER A 954 -0.51 24.90 46.73
N VAL A 955 0.21 26.00 46.98
CA VAL A 955 1.53 26.00 47.64
C VAL A 955 1.40 25.67 49.14
N GLY A 956 2.15 24.69 49.64
CA GLY A 956 2.24 24.37 51.08
C GLY A 956 1.16 23.43 51.66
N ALA A 957 0.10 23.09 50.91
CA ALA A 957 -0.96 22.20 51.42
C ALA A 957 -0.61 20.70 51.39
N HIS A 958 0.39 20.28 50.60
CA HIS A 958 0.76 18.87 50.49
C HIS A 958 1.60 18.35 51.67
N ALA A 959 2.40 19.21 52.31
CA ALA A 959 3.11 18.89 53.55
C ALA A 959 2.13 18.55 54.69
N ALA A 960 1.03 19.31 54.81
CA ALA A 960 0.03 19.11 55.85
C ALA A 960 -0.83 17.84 55.70
N LYS A 961 -0.89 17.23 54.51
CA LYS A 961 -1.65 15.98 54.28
C LYS A 961 -0.79 14.72 54.37
N GLN A 962 0.53 14.81 54.16
CA GLN A 962 1.43 13.69 54.48
C GLN A 962 1.64 13.57 55.99
N ASP A 963 1.79 14.69 56.71
CA ASP A 963 1.90 14.69 58.18
C ASP A 963 0.61 14.24 58.90
N ALA A 964 -0.53 14.17 58.21
CA ALA A 964 -1.79 13.66 58.74
C ALA A 964 -2.08 12.19 58.34
N ALA A 965 -1.22 11.61 57.51
CA ALA A 965 -1.34 10.23 57.02
C ALA A 965 -0.16 9.32 57.45
N GLU A 966 0.87 9.87 58.08
CA GLU A 966 1.77 9.17 59.01
C GLU A 966 1.22 9.24 60.45
#